data_AF-A0AAE3FPV4-F1
#
_entry.id   AF-A0AAE3FPV4-F1
#
_cell.length_a   1.000
_cell.length_b   1.000
_cell.length_c   1.000
_cell.angle_alpha   90.00
_cell.angle_beta   90.00
_cell.angle_gamma   90.00
#
_symmetry.space_group_name_H-M   'P 1'
#
loop_
_entity.id
_entity.type
_entity.pdbx_description
1 polymer ?
#
loop_
_entity_poly.entity_id
_entity_poly.type
_entity_poly.pdbx_seq_one_letter_code
_entity_poly.pdbx_strand_id
1 'polypeptide(L)'
;MGWKELTESVGETHIDRQVVTDGDVLERLDPLVQEWWVREFGEYVDENEGFFTPPQKEAIPLIDDDEHTLICAPTGSGKTLASFTAIIDELFTREREQGLDNSVYCLYVSPLKSLANDIHRNLTVPLDGIAEIERERDDTDNASNIHHAIRHGDTKDSERQRMLDETPHILNTTPETLAILLNSPKFREKLRTVEYVVVDEIHALASGKRGTHLSVSLERLEALADGSPTRIGCSATIDPLSTVAEFLVGQGEPGGNPRPYEIVDARFAREFDIQLQSPTADLIHTRRDVIQDRFYRKLHDLIADHTNTLVFTNTRSGAERVLHNLRERFEGYDEDNSGCHHGSLSKDERERIEGALKDGSLEFVTTSTSLELGIDMPHVDLVVQVGSPKSVASLLQRVGRAGHRVGQTVTGRVIALDRDELIECAVMLKKAEEGFVDSVDIPSKPQDVAAQHVYGMAIAEIRPEVEVLNILRRAYPYRNYTDEEFEQLARYLTADYEGLEAKNVYAKIWRDQNDPPEGEHHHEEFSVGMPLIGKRGRLARVIYMTNIGTIPDSFSCDVCTRASDEWVGQLDETYLDTLEPGDVFVLGGSNFEYRYRRGSKVYVDRTSARPTVPSWYSERLPLSYDLGKEVLRFQREIVDQYEDGDAAAVRHWLREFPLDDDSVRAIARIFEHQIRYAGPESVSTDERLAIEVERDHDEYERRFHVHSNYGRQFNDGLSRLLAYRCAQETNANVTVAVADNGFTISMPLNRKVDVQGIIEDTAPENTRELLRSSLDGTDLLQRYFRINATRSLMILKRYKGYEKSASEQQVSSEMLLGFAQDLENFAVIEETYREIIEDKLDIVGIEEVLGAIQRGDIDVVSHPVDSPTPRAFGLATLSASDVVLAEDESAVLQSFHERVMQELDHPDADRVSGSVGTGE
;
A
#
# COMPACT_ATOMS: atom_id res chain seq x y z
N MET A 1 25.89 12.18 32.97
CA MET A 1 24.86 13.19 32.64
C MET A 1 23.65 12.40 32.18
N GLY A 2 22.51 12.62 32.82
CA GLY A 2 21.41 11.66 32.86
C GLY A 2 20.52 11.72 31.62
N TRP A 3 20.02 10.55 31.23
CA TRP A 3 19.03 10.25 30.19
C TRP A 3 17.76 11.13 30.14
N LYS A 4 17.58 12.05 31.09
CA LYS A 4 16.43 12.97 31.15
C LYS A 4 16.56 14.22 30.28
N GLU A 5 17.75 14.57 29.79
CA GLU A 5 17.96 15.80 29.00
C GLU A 5 17.90 15.57 27.48
N LEU A 6 17.73 14.33 27.01
CA LEU A 6 17.63 14.01 25.57
C LEU A 6 16.19 13.76 25.08
N THR A 7 15.22 13.63 25.99
CA THR A 7 13.79 13.50 25.65
C THR A 7 13.08 14.84 25.48
N GLU A 8 13.70 15.97 25.81
CA GLU A 8 13.05 17.30 25.75
C GLU A 8 13.10 17.97 24.35
N SER A 9 13.57 17.30 23.30
CA SER A 9 13.57 17.85 21.93
C SER A 9 12.65 17.16 20.92
N VAL A 10 11.83 16.21 21.36
CA VAL A 10 10.68 15.72 20.58
C VAL A 10 9.45 16.37 21.21
N GLY A 11 8.74 17.18 20.43
CA GLY A 11 7.58 17.93 20.91
C GLY A 11 6.43 17.00 21.31
N GLU A 12 6.45 16.50 22.55
CA GLU A 12 5.29 15.96 23.22
C GLU A 12 4.40 17.14 23.64
N THR A 13 3.47 17.53 22.76
CA THR A 13 2.21 18.11 23.21
C THR A 13 1.36 17.01 23.83
N HIS A 14 1.76 16.50 24.99
CA HIS A 14 0.81 15.87 25.91
C HIS A 14 -0.07 16.99 26.46
N ILE A 15 -1.15 17.29 25.74
CA ILE A 15 -2.28 18.03 26.30
C ILE A 15 -2.80 17.16 27.43
N ASP A 16 -2.75 17.69 28.65
CA ASP A 16 -3.33 17.11 29.87
C ASP A 16 -4.85 17.03 29.68
N ARG A 17 -5.32 16.06 28.89
CA ARG A 17 -6.74 15.83 28.61
C ARG A 17 -7.36 15.26 29.88
N GLN A 18 -8.37 15.98 30.37
CA GLN A 18 -9.19 15.54 31.48
C GLN A 18 -9.76 14.15 31.17
N VAL A 19 -9.54 13.17 32.06
CA VAL A 19 -10.03 11.79 31.84
C VAL A 19 -11.55 11.82 31.72
N VAL A 20 -12.07 11.55 30.52
CA VAL A 20 -13.51 11.45 30.25
C VAL A 20 -14.02 10.15 30.87
N THR A 21 -15.03 10.26 31.72
CA THR A 21 -15.66 9.11 32.38
C THR A 21 -16.87 8.61 31.59
N ASP A 22 -17.31 7.38 31.84
CA ASP A 22 -18.55 6.85 31.24
C ASP A 22 -19.76 7.75 31.53
N GLY A 23 -19.81 8.38 32.71
CA GLY A 23 -20.86 9.31 33.10
C GLY A 23 -20.88 10.55 32.22
N ASP A 24 -19.71 11.12 31.92
CA ASP A 24 -19.60 12.30 31.04
C ASP A 24 -20.11 12.01 29.63
N VAL A 25 -19.90 10.78 29.11
CA VAL A 25 -20.41 10.35 27.81
C VAL A 25 -21.91 10.09 27.86
N LEU A 26 -22.39 9.32 28.85
CA LEU A 26 -23.82 9.01 28.98
C LEU A 26 -24.67 10.27 29.12
N GLU A 27 -24.24 11.25 29.92
CA GLU A 27 -24.98 12.49 30.15
C GLU A 27 -25.22 13.32 28.87
N ARG A 28 -24.42 13.10 27.81
CA ARG A 28 -24.58 13.75 26.50
C ARG A 28 -25.65 13.11 25.63
N LEU A 29 -25.86 11.80 25.75
CA LEU A 29 -26.72 11.03 24.85
C LEU A 29 -28.22 11.19 25.17
N ASP A 30 -29.09 11.10 24.17
CA ASP A 30 -30.54 11.00 24.36
C ASP A 30 -30.89 9.77 25.22
N PRO A 31 -31.88 9.88 26.10
CA PRO A 31 -32.30 8.78 26.96
C PRO A 31 -32.59 7.44 26.26
N LEU A 32 -33.02 7.42 24.99
CA LEU A 32 -33.22 6.18 24.23
C LEU A 32 -31.89 5.51 23.88
N VAL A 33 -30.89 6.30 23.49
CA VAL A 33 -29.55 5.82 23.14
C VAL A 33 -28.80 5.37 24.39
N GLN A 34 -28.93 6.11 25.50
CA GLN A 34 -28.41 5.69 26.81
C GLN A 34 -28.98 4.32 27.21
N GLU A 35 -30.30 4.14 27.11
CA GLU A 35 -30.96 2.89 27.48
C GLU A 35 -30.53 1.74 26.58
N TRP A 36 -30.42 1.98 25.26
CA TRP A 36 -29.89 0.99 24.32
C TRP A 36 -28.47 0.55 24.72
N TRP A 37 -27.59 1.52 24.99
CA TRP A 37 -26.20 1.25 25.35
C TRP A 37 -26.09 0.39 26.61
N VAL A 38 -26.85 0.72 27.65
CA VAL A 38 -26.87 -0.04 28.91
C VAL A 38 -27.47 -1.43 28.72
N ARG A 39 -28.52 -1.58 27.90
CA ARG A 39 -29.14 -2.89 27.60
C ARG A 39 -28.18 -3.80 26.81
N GLU A 40 -27.46 -3.25 25.84
CA GLU A 40 -26.57 -4.01 24.96
C GLU A 40 -25.27 -4.43 25.68
N PHE A 41 -24.66 -3.52 26.44
CA PHE A 41 -23.35 -3.76 27.07
C PHE A 41 -23.41 -4.21 28.54
N GLY A 42 -24.59 -4.24 29.16
CA GLY A 42 -24.83 -4.87 30.47
C GLY A 42 -24.46 -4.01 31.70
N GLU A 43 -24.30 -4.62 32.88
CA GLU A 43 -23.86 -3.91 34.10
C GLU A 43 -22.34 -3.62 34.05
N TYR A 44 -21.89 -2.53 34.67
CA TYR A 44 -20.48 -2.18 34.80
C TYR A 44 -19.66 -3.34 35.40
N VAL A 45 -18.60 -3.77 34.69
CA VAL A 45 -17.66 -4.81 35.15
C VAL A 45 -16.26 -4.21 35.21
N ASP A 46 -15.58 -4.31 36.37
CA ASP A 46 -14.21 -3.79 36.58
C ASP A 46 -13.22 -4.33 35.54
N GLU A 47 -13.46 -5.55 35.04
CA GLU A 47 -12.62 -6.26 34.06
C GLU A 47 -12.76 -5.70 32.61
N ASN A 48 -13.82 -4.93 32.33
CA ASN A 48 -14.07 -4.30 31.01
C ASN A 48 -13.80 -2.79 30.99
N GLU A 49 -13.29 -2.21 32.08
CA GLU A 49 -12.96 -0.78 32.24
C GLU A 49 -14.12 0.21 31.99
N GLY A 50 -15.38 -0.26 31.96
CA GLY A 50 -16.58 0.57 31.84
C GLY A 50 -17.55 0.16 30.73
N PHE A 51 -18.51 1.05 30.45
CA PHE A 51 -19.47 0.94 29.35
C PHE A 51 -18.88 1.33 27.99
N PHE A 52 -17.82 2.16 28.01
CA PHE A 52 -17.18 2.66 26.80
C PHE A 52 -15.71 2.28 26.79
N THR A 53 -15.23 1.85 25.63
CA THR A 53 -13.80 1.62 25.40
C THR A 53 -13.05 2.96 25.35
N PRO A 54 -11.71 2.98 25.56
CA PRO A 54 -10.92 4.21 25.47
C PRO A 54 -11.18 5.06 24.21
N PRO A 55 -11.19 4.51 22.97
CA PRO A 55 -11.50 5.33 21.80
C PRO A 55 -12.94 5.86 21.77
N GLN A 56 -13.91 5.19 22.39
CA GLN A 56 -15.29 5.66 22.48
C GLN A 56 -15.43 6.83 23.46
N LYS A 57 -14.77 6.74 24.63
CA LYS A 57 -14.76 7.81 25.65
C LYS A 57 -14.22 9.12 25.11
N GLU A 58 -13.17 9.05 24.30
CA GLU A 58 -12.54 10.23 23.73
C GLU A 58 -13.24 10.75 22.48
N ALA A 59 -13.67 9.86 21.56
CA ALA A 59 -14.21 10.30 20.27
C ALA A 59 -15.65 10.81 20.34
N ILE A 60 -16.53 10.18 21.13
CA ILE A 60 -17.96 10.52 21.15
C ILE A 60 -18.19 11.99 21.52
N PRO A 61 -17.58 12.54 22.61
CA PRO A 61 -17.75 13.95 22.96
C PRO A 61 -17.21 14.92 21.90
N LEU A 62 -16.08 14.57 21.24
CA LEU A 62 -15.49 15.41 20.21
C LEU A 62 -16.41 15.50 18.98
N ILE A 63 -16.99 14.38 18.56
CA ILE A 63 -17.91 14.34 17.42
C ILE A 63 -19.23 15.05 17.73
N ASP A 64 -19.73 14.92 18.97
CA ASP A 64 -20.90 15.65 19.49
C ASP A 64 -20.66 17.17 19.54
N ASP A 65 -19.42 17.60 19.78
CA ASP A 65 -18.99 19.00 19.76
C ASP A 65 -18.62 19.52 18.34
N ASP A 66 -18.96 18.78 17.28
CA ASP A 66 -18.65 19.08 15.86
C ASP A 66 -17.14 19.16 15.51
N GLU A 67 -16.27 18.54 16.31
CA GLU A 67 -14.82 18.56 16.06
C GLU A 67 -14.40 17.45 15.08
N HIS A 68 -13.63 17.83 14.06
CA HIS A 68 -13.02 16.85 13.15
C HIS A 68 -12.11 15.91 13.94
N THR A 69 -12.29 14.60 13.79
CA THR A 69 -11.63 13.62 14.68
C THR A 69 -10.97 12.49 13.88
N LEU A 70 -9.69 12.24 14.12
CA LEU A 70 -8.98 11.03 13.65
C LEU A 70 -8.89 10.02 14.81
N ILE A 71 -9.57 8.90 14.67
CA ILE A 71 -9.58 7.79 15.62
C ILE A 71 -8.57 6.73 15.15
N CYS A 72 -7.49 6.55 15.90
CA CYS A 72 -6.52 5.49 15.68
C CYS A 72 -6.61 4.44 16.80
N ALA A 73 -7.18 3.27 16.51
CA ALA A 73 -7.33 2.20 17.49
C ALA A 73 -7.31 0.80 16.84
N PRO A 74 -6.90 -0.27 17.55
CA PRO A 74 -6.85 -1.62 16.99
C PRO A 74 -8.21 -2.14 16.51
N THR A 75 -8.22 -3.22 15.73
CA THR A 75 -9.46 -3.94 15.40
C THR A 75 -10.06 -4.54 16.69
N GLY A 76 -11.40 -4.54 16.78
CA GLY A 76 -12.11 -5.03 17.98
C GLY A 76 -12.16 -4.03 19.15
N SER A 77 -11.68 -2.80 19.00
CA SER A 77 -11.70 -1.77 20.05
C SER A 77 -12.98 -0.91 20.08
N GLY A 78 -13.97 -1.20 19.23
CA GLY A 78 -15.21 -0.43 19.15
C GLY A 78 -15.18 0.83 18.28
N LYS A 79 -14.20 0.97 17.36
CA LYS A 79 -14.06 2.12 16.43
C LYS A 79 -15.35 2.52 15.70
N THR A 80 -16.12 1.54 15.24
CA THR A 80 -17.38 1.81 14.53
C THR A 80 -18.35 2.58 15.41
N LEU A 81 -18.63 2.10 16.62
CA LEU A 81 -19.52 2.85 17.52
C LEU A 81 -18.88 4.16 17.98
N ALA A 82 -17.56 4.22 18.20
CA ALA A 82 -16.86 5.46 18.52
C ALA A 82 -17.09 6.57 17.47
N SER A 83 -17.23 6.21 16.19
CA SER A 83 -17.46 7.15 15.08
C SER A 83 -18.92 7.45 14.78
N PHE A 84 -19.86 6.63 15.24
CA PHE A 84 -21.28 6.73 14.88
C PHE A 84 -22.21 7.08 16.03
N THR A 85 -21.85 6.86 17.30
CA THR A 85 -22.79 7.05 18.42
C THR A 85 -23.37 8.46 18.47
N ALA A 86 -22.54 9.51 18.40
CA ALA A 86 -23.01 10.90 18.40
C ALA A 86 -23.91 11.22 17.17
N ILE A 87 -23.57 10.66 16.01
CA ILE A 87 -24.35 10.85 14.78
C ILE A 87 -25.73 10.18 14.90
N ILE A 88 -25.77 8.95 15.42
CA ILE A 88 -27.02 8.22 15.64
C ILE A 88 -27.89 8.97 16.65
N ASP A 89 -27.29 9.45 17.74
CA ASP A 89 -27.96 10.22 18.79
C ASP A 89 -28.65 11.47 18.22
N GLU A 90 -27.92 12.29 17.47
CA GLU A 90 -28.44 13.49 16.83
C GLU A 90 -29.59 13.16 15.85
N LEU A 91 -29.45 12.10 15.04
CA LEU A 91 -30.49 11.70 14.09
C LEU A 91 -31.80 11.28 14.78
N PHE A 92 -31.72 10.51 15.87
CA PHE A 92 -32.91 10.12 16.66
C PHE A 92 -33.53 11.32 17.36
N THR A 93 -32.71 12.20 17.95
CA THR A 93 -33.18 13.44 18.57
C THR A 93 -33.94 14.31 17.56
N ARG A 94 -33.34 14.53 16.38
CA ARG A 94 -33.92 15.37 15.33
C ARG A 94 -35.20 14.79 14.71
N GLU A 95 -35.24 13.48 14.47
CA GLU A 95 -36.44 12.80 13.95
C GLU A 95 -37.62 12.96 14.92
N ARG A 96 -37.37 12.85 16.24
CA ARG A 96 -38.42 12.99 17.27
C ARG A 96 -38.90 14.42 17.45
N GLU A 97 -38.00 15.39 17.39
CA GLU A 97 -38.35 16.80 17.64
C GLU A 97 -38.97 17.49 16.43
N GLN A 98 -38.46 17.20 15.23
CA GLN A 98 -38.73 18.00 14.02
C GLN A 98 -39.05 17.15 12.80
N GLY A 99 -38.65 15.88 12.79
CA GLY A 99 -38.65 15.01 11.62
C GLY A 99 -37.44 15.27 10.72
N LEU A 100 -36.96 14.23 10.06
CA LEU A 100 -35.87 14.28 9.10
C LEU A 100 -36.40 14.56 7.70
N ASP A 101 -35.67 15.40 6.98
CA ASP A 101 -35.90 15.60 5.56
C ASP A 101 -35.46 14.36 4.78
N ASN A 102 -36.12 14.12 3.66
CA ASN A 102 -35.74 13.09 2.69
C ASN A 102 -34.40 13.44 2.01
N SER A 103 -33.29 13.29 2.74
CA SER A 103 -31.96 13.84 2.44
C SER A 103 -30.86 13.02 3.13
N VAL A 104 -29.59 13.27 2.78
CA VAL A 104 -28.44 12.60 3.40
C VAL A 104 -27.85 13.51 4.47
N TYR A 105 -27.69 12.99 5.70
CA TYR A 105 -27.07 13.72 6.81
C TYR A 105 -25.67 13.20 7.14
N CYS A 106 -25.45 11.89 7.00
CA CYS A 106 -24.15 11.26 7.22
C CYS A 106 -23.70 10.50 5.97
N LEU A 107 -22.47 10.78 5.53
CA LEU A 107 -21.80 10.04 4.47
C LEU A 107 -20.73 9.13 5.09
N TYR A 108 -20.88 7.82 4.89
CA TYR A 108 -19.82 6.86 5.22
C TYR A 108 -19.07 6.47 3.95
N VAL A 109 -17.75 6.63 3.95
CA VAL A 109 -16.88 6.32 2.82
C VAL A 109 -16.01 5.12 3.14
N SER A 110 -16.22 4.04 2.39
CA SER A 110 -15.44 2.80 2.52
C SER A 110 -14.40 2.66 1.40
N PRO A 111 -13.18 2.17 1.70
CA PRO A 111 -12.26 1.72 0.66
C PRO A 111 -12.78 0.46 -0.04
N LEU A 112 -13.48 -0.44 0.65
CA LEU A 112 -13.86 -1.75 0.11
C LEU A 112 -15.37 -1.98 0.13
N LYS A 113 -15.87 -2.68 -0.90
CA LYS A 113 -17.29 -3.06 -0.98
C LYS A 113 -17.69 -4.03 0.13
N SER A 114 -16.80 -4.96 0.51
CA SER A 114 -17.02 -5.90 1.62
C SER A 114 -17.24 -5.17 2.94
N LEU A 115 -16.34 -4.23 3.25
CA LEU A 115 -16.44 -3.38 4.44
C LEU A 115 -17.72 -2.52 4.44
N ALA A 116 -18.14 -2.02 3.26
CA ALA A 116 -19.40 -1.29 3.15
C ALA A 116 -20.61 -2.16 3.56
N ASN A 117 -20.65 -3.42 3.12
CA ASN A 117 -21.70 -4.37 3.51
C ASN A 117 -21.65 -4.69 5.01
N ASP A 118 -20.45 -4.75 5.58
CA ASP A 118 -20.27 -5.06 7.00
C ASP A 118 -20.76 -3.93 7.91
N ILE A 119 -20.34 -2.69 7.63
CA ILE A 119 -20.83 -1.53 8.36
C ILE A 119 -22.34 -1.35 8.22
N HIS A 120 -22.92 -1.65 7.05
CA HIS A 120 -24.37 -1.62 6.92
C HIS A 120 -25.05 -2.57 7.92
N ARG A 121 -24.57 -3.80 8.08
CA ARG A 121 -25.11 -4.73 9.10
C ARG A 121 -24.86 -4.24 10.52
N ASN A 122 -23.66 -3.76 10.82
CA ASN A 122 -23.28 -3.31 12.16
C ASN A 122 -24.06 -2.06 12.59
N LEU A 123 -24.48 -1.22 11.65
CA LEU A 123 -25.36 -0.07 11.92
C LEU A 123 -26.82 -0.47 12.06
N THR A 124 -27.28 -1.57 11.46
CA THR A 124 -28.67 -2.03 11.62
C THR A 124 -28.98 -2.35 13.09
N VAL A 125 -28.02 -2.92 13.82
CA VAL A 125 -28.19 -3.30 15.24
C VAL A 125 -28.55 -2.12 16.15
N PRO A 126 -27.76 -1.02 16.23
CA PRO A 126 -28.13 0.13 17.04
C PRO A 126 -29.39 0.83 16.54
N LEU A 127 -29.55 1.00 15.22
CA LEU A 127 -30.72 1.70 14.68
C LEU A 127 -32.04 0.98 14.99
N ASP A 128 -32.10 -0.35 14.79
CA ASP A 128 -33.29 -1.13 15.09
C ASP A 128 -33.53 -1.23 16.61
N GLY A 129 -32.47 -1.39 17.39
CA GLY A 129 -32.54 -1.51 18.85
C GLY A 129 -33.03 -0.24 19.54
N ILE A 130 -32.54 0.93 19.13
CA ILE A 130 -33.00 2.22 19.66
C ILE A 130 -34.47 2.47 19.27
N ALA A 131 -34.84 2.18 18.02
CA ALA A 131 -36.22 2.29 17.57
C ALA A 131 -37.16 1.33 18.31
N GLU A 132 -36.71 0.13 18.69
CA GLU A 132 -37.48 -0.80 19.53
C GLU A 132 -37.72 -0.25 20.93
N ILE A 133 -36.70 0.32 21.56
CA ILE A 133 -36.83 0.97 22.88
C ILE A 133 -37.79 2.15 22.81
N GLU A 134 -37.77 2.93 21.73
CA GLU A 134 -38.74 4.01 21.51
C GLU A 134 -40.18 3.48 21.43
N ARG A 135 -40.42 2.40 20.66
CA ARG A 135 -41.75 1.76 20.58
C ARG A 135 -42.24 1.31 21.97
N GLU A 136 -41.35 0.69 22.75
CA GLU A 136 -41.66 0.22 24.10
C GLU A 136 -41.97 1.37 25.07
N ARG A 137 -41.15 2.42 25.03
CA ARG A 137 -41.23 3.54 25.99
C ARG A 137 -42.39 4.47 25.72
N ASP A 138 -42.63 4.77 24.44
CA ASP A 138 -43.61 5.76 24.01
C ASP A 138 -44.96 5.11 23.60
N ASP A 139 -45.08 3.78 23.68
CA ASP A 139 -46.27 2.98 23.32
C ASP A 139 -46.81 3.38 21.94
N THR A 140 -45.92 3.44 20.96
CA THR A 140 -46.19 3.94 19.60
C THR A 140 -45.75 2.95 18.53
N ASP A 141 -46.60 2.75 17.52
CA ASP A 141 -46.26 2.01 16.30
C ASP A 141 -45.44 2.86 15.31
N ASN A 142 -45.29 4.16 15.58
CA ASN A 142 -44.60 5.13 14.71
C ASN A 142 -43.33 5.66 15.38
N ALA A 143 -42.44 4.74 15.76
CA ALA A 143 -41.09 5.07 16.19
C ALA A 143 -40.26 5.65 15.04
N SER A 144 -39.22 6.38 15.41
CA SER A 144 -38.24 7.00 14.53
C SER A 144 -37.67 5.96 13.55
N ASN A 145 -37.60 6.34 12.28
CA ASN A 145 -37.15 5.46 11.22
C ASN A 145 -35.96 6.05 10.48
N ILE A 146 -34.76 5.78 10.97
CA ILE A 146 -33.52 6.26 10.38
C ILE A 146 -33.12 5.35 9.21
N HIS A 147 -33.20 5.89 7.98
CA HIS A 147 -32.87 5.13 6.77
C HIS A 147 -31.37 5.10 6.53
N HIS A 148 -30.82 3.93 6.21
CA HIS A 148 -29.44 3.78 5.75
C HIS A 148 -29.34 2.86 4.53
N ALA A 149 -28.40 3.13 3.62
CA ALA A 149 -28.24 2.32 2.42
C ALA A 149 -26.82 2.37 1.84
N ILE A 150 -26.49 1.35 1.03
CA ILE A 150 -25.20 1.24 0.33
C ILE A 150 -25.36 1.67 -1.13
N ARG A 151 -24.49 2.58 -1.58
CA ARG A 151 -24.42 3.04 -2.97
C ARG A 151 -22.99 2.89 -3.51
N HIS A 152 -22.84 1.97 -4.45
CA HIS A 152 -21.58 1.73 -5.18
C HIS A 152 -21.82 1.41 -6.66
N GLY A 153 -20.74 1.14 -7.42
CA GLY A 153 -20.80 0.82 -8.86
C GLY A 153 -21.77 -0.30 -9.25
N ASP A 154 -21.96 -1.32 -8.39
CA ASP A 154 -22.81 -2.49 -8.71
C ASP A 154 -24.27 -2.34 -8.25
N THR A 155 -24.64 -1.23 -7.61
CA THR A 155 -26.02 -0.99 -7.14
C THR A 155 -26.97 -0.97 -8.35
N LYS A 156 -28.08 -1.71 -8.31
CA LYS A 156 -28.99 -1.84 -9.45
C LYS A 156 -29.70 -0.53 -9.75
N ASP A 157 -29.95 -0.20 -11.01
CA ASP A 157 -30.62 1.05 -11.39
C ASP A 157 -31.98 1.27 -10.69
N SER A 158 -32.72 0.20 -10.37
CA SER A 158 -33.95 0.27 -9.58
C SER A 158 -33.72 0.74 -8.14
N GLU A 159 -32.67 0.24 -7.49
CA GLU A 159 -32.26 0.68 -6.14
C GLU A 159 -31.78 2.13 -6.18
N ARG A 160 -31.07 2.50 -7.27
CA ARG A 160 -30.61 3.88 -7.47
C ARG A 160 -31.74 4.88 -7.61
N GLN A 161 -32.82 4.50 -8.30
CA GLN A 161 -34.04 5.31 -8.42
C GLN A 161 -34.76 5.38 -7.08
N ARG A 162 -34.91 4.25 -6.37
CA ARG A 162 -35.54 4.23 -5.03
C ARG A 162 -34.85 5.19 -4.07
N MET A 163 -33.51 5.26 -4.08
CA MET A 163 -32.74 6.19 -3.24
C MET A 163 -33.00 7.69 -3.55
N LEU A 164 -33.61 8.03 -4.69
CA LEU A 164 -34.02 9.41 -4.97
C LEU A 164 -35.40 9.71 -4.37
N ASP A 165 -36.27 8.71 -4.35
CA ASP A 165 -37.63 8.80 -3.83
C ASP A 165 -37.63 8.70 -2.30
N GLU A 166 -36.95 7.70 -1.75
CA GLU A 166 -36.67 7.45 -0.33
C GLU A 166 -35.15 7.48 -0.11
N THR A 167 -34.67 8.66 0.27
CA THR A 167 -33.25 8.98 0.43
C THR A 167 -32.75 8.46 1.77
N PRO A 168 -31.62 7.75 1.83
CA PRO A 168 -31.04 7.33 3.10
C PRO A 168 -30.48 8.52 3.87
N HIS A 169 -30.75 8.60 5.17
CA HIS A 169 -30.14 9.55 6.10
C HIS A 169 -28.65 9.25 6.31
N ILE A 170 -28.27 7.95 6.33
CA ILE A 170 -26.88 7.49 6.35
C ILE A 170 -26.54 6.79 5.03
N LEU A 171 -25.70 7.42 4.21
CA LEU A 171 -25.29 6.89 2.90
C LEU A 171 -23.89 6.28 2.96
N ASN A 172 -23.80 4.97 2.78
CA ASN A 172 -22.54 4.25 2.64
C ASN A 172 -22.11 4.22 1.16
N THR A 173 -20.91 4.71 0.85
CA THR A 173 -20.42 4.80 -0.53
C THR A 173 -18.92 4.59 -0.68
N THR A 174 -18.42 4.67 -1.92
CA THR A 174 -16.98 4.63 -2.25
C THR A 174 -16.52 5.96 -2.83
N PRO A 175 -15.20 6.29 -2.81
CA PRO A 175 -14.69 7.54 -3.35
C PRO A 175 -15.14 7.87 -4.78
N GLU A 176 -15.11 6.89 -5.68
CA GLU A 176 -15.53 7.07 -7.08
C GLU A 176 -17.02 7.35 -7.18
N THR A 177 -17.82 6.64 -6.37
CA THR A 177 -19.27 6.78 -6.38
C THR A 177 -19.68 8.14 -5.82
N LEU A 178 -19.02 8.65 -4.78
CA LEU A 178 -19.21 10.00 -4.27
C LEU A 178 -19.01 11.05 -5.38
N ALA A 179 -17.92 10.97 -6.15
CA ALA A 179 -17.68 11.91 -7.24
C ALA A 179 -18.71 11.80 -8.39
N ILE A 180 -19.32 10.62 -8.60
CA ILE A 180 -20.47 10.44 -9.49
C ILE A 180 -21.72 11.13 -8.92
N LEU A 181 -22.00 10.97 -7.63
CA LEU A 181 -23.15 11.58 -6.96
C LEU A 181 -23.06 13.12 -6.99
N LEU A 182 -21.88 13.68 -6.76
CA LEU A 182 -21.59 15.13 -6.89
C LEU A 182 -21.83 15.67 -8.31
N ASN A 183 -21.87 14.80 -9.32
CA ASN A 183 -22.16 15.14 -10.72
C ASN A 183 -23.56 14.71 -11.20
N SER A 184 -24.37 14.14 -10.29
CA SER A 184 -25.70 13.63 -10.58
C SER A 184 -26.73 14.71 -10.25
N PRO A 185 -27.39 15.36 -11.24
CA PRO A 185 -28.14 16.59 -11.01
C PRO A 185 -29.24 16.51 -9.94
N LYS A 186 -29.91 15.35 -9.81
CA LYS A 186 -30.95 15.15 -8.80
C LYS A 186 -30.39 14.74 -7.43
N PHE A 187 -29.40 13.85 -7.42
CA PHE A 187 -28.87 13.31 -6.16
C PHE A 187 -27.92 14.27 -5.48
N ARG A 188 -27.22 15.13 -6.23
CA ARG A 188 -26.36 16.20 -5.70
C ARG A 188 -27.12 17.07 -4.70
N GLU A 189 -28.39 17.40 -4.98
CA GLU A 189 -29.22 18.21 -4.08
C GLU A 189 -29.48 17.51 -2.73
N LYS A 190 -29.50 16.17 -2.71
CA LYS A 190 -29.66 15.38 -1.48
C LYS A 190 -28.41 15.36 -0.60
N LEU A 191 -27.27 15.84 -1.10
CA LEU A 191 -25.99 15.91 -0.39
C LEU A 191 -25.74 17.27 0.28
N ARG A 192 -26.61 18.27 0.08
CA ARG A 192 -26.43 19.60 0.69
C ARG A 192 -26.54 19.58 2.21
N THR A 193 -27.38 18.69 2.73
CA THR A 193 -27.66 18.51 4.15
C THR A 193 -26.64 17.63 4.87
N VAL A 194 -25.56 17.22 4.19
CA VAL A 194 -24.54 16.37 4.82
C VAL A 194 -23.83 17.18 5.90
N GLU A 195 -23.92 16.70 7.14
CA GLU A 195 -23.32 17.28 8.35
C GLU A 195 -22.14 16.42 8.81
N TYR A 196 -22.12 15.12 8.50
CA TYR A 196 -21.06 14.21 8.93
C TYR A 196 -20.48 13.41 7.77
N VAL A 197 -19.15 13.23 7.78
CA VAL A 197 -18.44 12.33 6.87
C VAL A 197 -17.52 11.41 7.66
N VAL A 198 -17.81 10.10 7.64
CA VAL A 198 -16.96 9.06 8.22
C VAL A 198 -16.11 8.44 7.11
N VAL A 199 -14.79 8.48 7.23
CA VAL A 199 -13.83 7.86 6.33
C VAL A 199 -13.16 6.70 7.06
N ASP A 200 -13.62 5.48 6.78
CA ASP A 200 -13.09 4.29 7.43
C ASP A 200 -11.85 3.74 6.73
N GLU A 201 -11.00 3.07 7.49
CA GLU A 201 -9.70 2.53 7.07
C GLU A 201 -8.91 3.53 6.22
N ILE A 202 -8.80 4.78 6.70
CA ILE A 202 -8.25 5.90 5.93
C ILE A 202 -6.81 5.64 5.45
N HIS A 203 -6.04 4.82 6.15
CA HIS A 203 -4.69 4.38 5.73
C HIS A 203 -4.69 3.69 4.36
N ALA A 204 -5.74 2.91 4.05
CA ALA A 204 -5.86 2.18 2.80
C ALA A 204 -6.18 3.10 1.61
N LEU A 205 -6.59 4.34 1.89
CA LEU A 205 -6.87 5.37 0.90
C LEU A 205 -5.72 6.37 0.79
N ALA A 206 -5.15 6.80 1.92
CA ALA A 206 -4.15 7.86 2.00
C ALA A 206 -2.92 7.60 1.13
N SER A 207 -2.44 6.34 1.07
CA SER A 207 -1.23 5.94 0.33
C SER A 207 -1.37 5.89 -1.19
N GLY A 208 -2.47 6.36 -1.76
CA GLY A 208 -2.71 6.23 -3.20
C GLY A 208 -3.60 7.31 -3.79
N LYS A 209 -3.58 7.37 -5.13
CA LYS A 209 -4.40 8.32 -5.90
C LYS A 209 -5.89 8.21 -5.61
N ARG A 210 -6.37 7.08 -5.09
CA ARG A 210 -7.76 6.90 -4.66
C ARG A 210 -8.11 7.75 -3.44
N GLY A 211 -7.18 7.88 -2.48
CA GLY A 211 -7.28 8.87 -1.41
C GLY A 211 -7.17 10.29 -1.92
N THR A 212 -6.28 10.56 -2.88
CA THR A 212 -6.21 11.90 -3.50
C THR A 212 -7.54 12.29 -4.15
N HIS A 213 -8.17 11.36 -4.87
CA HIS A 213 -9.49 11.54 -5.45
C HIS A 213 -10.58 11.73 -4.38
N LEU A 214 -10.52 10.99 -3.27
CA LEU A 214 -11.42 11.22 -2.14
C LEU A 214 -11.23 12.63 -1.55
N SER A 215 -9.99 13.04 -1.27
CA SER A 215 -9.69 14.34 -0.66
C SER A 215 -10.29 15.51 -1.47
N VAL A 216 -10.16 15.49 -2.79
CA VAL A 216 -10.81 16.51 -3.65
C VAL A 216 -12.32 16.32 -3.72
N SER A 217 -12.85 15.09 -3.63
CA SER A 217 -14.30 14.85 -3.53
C SER A 217 -14.89 15.45 -2.25
N LEU A 218 -14.16 15.37 -1.13
CA LEU A 218 -14.57 15.97 0.15
C LEU A 218 -14.58 17.49 0.07
N GLU A 219 -13.57 18.13 -0.53
CA GLU A 219 -13.61 19.60 -0.73
C GLU A 219 -14.69 20.06 -1.71
N ARG A 220 -15.08 19.21 -2.67
CA ARG A 220 -16.24 19.48 -3.53
C ARG A 220 -17.57 19.32 -2.80
N LEU A 221 -17.64 18.40 -1.84
CA LEU A 221 -18.79 18.24 -0.95
C LEU A 221 -18.88 19.41 0.02
N GLU A 222 -17.76 19.82 0.61
CA GLU A 222 -17.64 21.02 1.44
C GLU A 222 -18.17 22.26 0.72
N ALA A 223 -17.77 22.48 -0.53
CA ALA A 223 -18.24 23.62 -1.33
C ALA A 223 -19.72 23.50 -1.77
N LEU A 224 -20.35 22.35 -1.57
CA LEU A 224 -21.75 22.09 -1.91
C LEU A 224 -22.67 22.13 -0.68
N ALA A 225 -22.20 21.62 0.46
CA ALA A 225 -22.98 21.47 1.67
C ALA A 225 -23.42 22.84 2.23
N ASP A 226 -24.57 22.85 2.91
CA ASP A 226 -25.12 24.06 3.53
C ASP A 226 -24.27 24.53 4.73
N GLY A 227 -23.51 23.61 5.33
CA GLY A 227 -22.50 23.85 6.37
C GLY A 227 -21.17 23.17 6.04
N SER A 228 -20.25 23.17 7.02
CA SER A 228 -18.97 22.45 6.93
C SER A 228 -19.16 21.06 7.56
N PRO A 229 -19.13 19.96 6.79
CA PRO A 229 -19.33 18.64 7.38
C PRO A 229 -18.20 18.26 8.34
N THR A 230 -18.55 17.79 9.53
CA THR A 230 -17.62 17.19 10.50
C THR A 230 -17.04 15.91 9.91
N ARG A 231 -15.71 15.79 9.91
CA ARG A 231 -14.99 14.69 9.24
C ARG A 231 -14.35 13.79 10.30
N ILE A 232 -14.74 12.51 10.28
CA ILE A 232 -14.28 11.49 11.21
C ILE A 232 -13.47 10.47 10.42
N GLY A 233 -12.19 10.27 10.76
CA GLY A 233 -11.33 9.27 10.15
C GLY A 233 -11.11 8.10 11.09
N CYS A 234 -11.16 6.87 10.59
CA CYS A 234 -10.87 5.68 11.39
C CYS A 234 -9.68 4.91 10.81
N SER A 235 -8.78 4.45 11.68
CA SER A 235 -7.70 3.55 11.30
C SER A 235 -7.18 2.73 12.48
N ALA A 236 -6.41 1.68 12.21
CA ALA A 236 -5.70 0.91 13.22
C ALA A 236 -4.19 1.21 13.28
N THR A 237 -3.55 1.41 12.13
CA THR A 237 -2.09 1.44 12.02
C THR A 237 -1.68 2.56 11.07
N ILE A 238 -1.45 3.76 11.60
CA ILE A 238 -1.01 4.93 10.84
C ILE A 238 0.11 5.63 11.58
N ASP A 239 1.07 6.11 10.79
CA ASP A 239 2.03 7.12 11.17
C ASP A 239 2.38 8.01 9.95
N PRO A 240 2.69 9.31 10.12
CA PRO A 240 2.38 10.14 11.28
C PRO A 240 0.88 10.44 11.37
N LEU A 241 0.33 10.41 12.59
CA LEU A 241 -1.11 10.67 12.82
C LEU A 241 -1.55 12.08 12.35
N SER A 242 -0.72 13.09 12.58
CA SER A 242 -1.00 14.47 12.17
C SER A 242 -1.14 14.61 10.65
N THR A 243 -0.21 14.02 9.90
CA THR A 243 -0.22 14.03 8.43
C THR A 243 -1.53 13.47 7.87
N VAL A 244 -2.01 12.36 8.43
CA VAL A 244 -3.28 11.77 7.99
C VAL A 244 -4.50 12.56 8.46
N ALA A 245 -4.45 13.16 9.66
CA ALA A 245 -5.51 14.04 10.13
C ALA A 245 -5.64 15.27 9.21
N GLU A 246 -4.53 15.90 8.83
CA GLU A 246 -4.50 16.99 7.85
C GLU A 246 -5.01 16.55 6.47
N PHE A 247 -4.71 15.31 6.07
CA PHE A 247 -5.26 14.72 4.85
C PHE A 247 -6.78 14.57 4.88
N LEU A 248 -7.33 14.13 6.01
CA LEU A 248 -8.77 13.98 6.24
C LEU A 248 -9.48 15.34 6.18
N VAL A 249 -8.98 16.33 6.92
CA VAL A 249 -9.69 17.60 7.13
C VAL A 249 -9.40 18.65 6.06
N GLY A 250 -8.29 18.54 5.34
CA GLY A 250 -7.89 19.53 4.34
C GLY A 250 -7.55 20.90 4.96
N GLN A 251 -7.38 21.91 4.11
CA GLN A 251 -7.06 23.28 4.52
C GLN A 251 -8.32 24.12 4.70
N GLY A 252 -8.38 24.95 5.75
CA GLY A 252 -9.50 25.89 5.93
C GLY A 252 -9.57 26.93 4.80
N GLU A 253 -8.40 27.41 4.37
CA GLU A 253 -8.26 28.31 3.23
C GLU A 253 -7.08 27.89 2.34
N PRO A 254 -7.12 28.19 1.02
CA PRO A 254 -5.99 27.93 0.12
C PRO A 254 -4.69 28.54 0.62
N GLY A 255 -3.65 27.72 0.84
CA GLY A 255 -2.35 28.15 1.37
C GLY A 255 -2.36 28.54 2.85
N GLY A 256 -3.47 28.29 3.56
CA GLY A 256 -3.61 28.50 5.00
C GLY A 256 -3.19 27.30 5.84
N ASN A 257 -3.72 27.24 7.06
CA ASN A 257 -3.56 26.10 7.95
C ASN A 257 -4.62 25.02 7.68
N PRO A 258 -4.37 23.76 8.09
CA PRO A 258 -5.41 22.74 8.13
C PRO A 258 -6.62 23.21 8.94
N ARG A 259 -7.81 22.68 8.62
CA ARG A 259 -8.98 22.85 9.50
C ARG A 259 -8.64 22.28 10.89
N PRO A 260 -9.20 22.83 11.99
CA PRO A 260 -8.99 22.28 13.33
C PRO A 260 -9.34 20.78 13.36
N TYR A 261 -8.58 20.00 14.12
CA TYR A 261 -8.81 18.57 14.27
C TYR A 261 -8.26 18.05 15.59
N GLU A 262 -8.85 16.97 16.07
CA GLU A 262 -8.41 16.24 17.24
C GLU A 262 -8.00 14.81 16.86
N ILE A 263 -7.00 14.28 17.56
CA ILE A 263 -6.54 12.90 17.40
C ILE A 263 -6.91 12.11 18.66
N VAL A 264 -7.54 10.96 18.47
CA VAL A 264 -7.78 9.95 19.50
C VAL A 264 -6.83 8.79 19.21
N ASP A 265 -5.74 8.71 19.98
CA ASP A 265 -4.73 7.65 19.84
C ASP A 265 -4.91 6.59 20.91
N ALA A 266 -5.54 5.48 20.52
CA ALA A 266 -5.76 4.30 21.36
C ALA A 266 -5.08 3.05 20.76
N ARG A 267 -4.00 3.21 19.99
CA ARG A 267 -3.24 2.11 19.35
C ARG A 267 -2.77 1.03 20.32
N PHE A 268 -2.55 1.39 21.59
CA PHE A 268 -2.01 0.51 22.64
C PHE A 268 -3.06 -0.01 23.63
N ALA A 269 -4.35 0.09 23.31
CA ALA A 269 -5.42 -0.38 24.19
C ALA A 269 -5.50 -1.92 24.30
N ARG A 270 -4.61 -2.69 23.65
CA ARG A 270 -4.65 -4.15 23.59
C ARG A 270 -3.27 -4.78 23.80
N GLU A 271 -3.25 -5.90 24.51
CA GLU A 271 -2.05 -6.73 24.68
C GLU A 271 -1.86 -7.66 23.47
N PHE A 272 -0.63 -7.77 22.98
CA PHE A 272 -0.25 -8.66 21.88
C PHE A 272 0.68 -9.77 22.39
N ASP A 273 0.36 -11.03 22.07
CA ASP A 273 1.26 -12.19 22.18
C ASP A 273 1.72 -12.56 20.76
N ILE A 274 2.85 -12.00 20.34
CA ILE A 274 3.46 -12.28 19.05
C ILE A 274 4.79 -13.01 19.21
N GLN A 275 5.07 -13.99 18.34
CA GLN A 275 6.34 -14.71 18.34
C GLN A 275 6.75 -15.13 16.93
N LEU A 276 8.04 -14.95 16.60
CA LEU A 276 8.68 -15.48 15.40
C LEU A 276 9.15 -16.91 15.63
N GLN A 277 8.87 -17.76 14.66
CA GLN A 277 9.24 -19.16 14.68
C GLN A 277 9.96 -19.57 13.40
N SER A 278 10.97 -20.41 13.55
CA SER A 278 11.65 -21.07 12.43
C SER A 278 11.48 -22.58 12.53
N PRO A 279 11.23 -23.31 11.43
CA PRO A 279 11.17 -24.77 11.46
C PRO A 279 12.52 -25.44 11.80
N THR A 280 13.63 -24.69 11.73
CA THR A 280 14.98 -25.19 11.99
C THR A 280 15.96 -24.06 12.28
N ALA A 281 16.93 -24.30 13.16
CA ALA A 281 18.10 -23.42 13.29
C ALA A 281 18.99 -23.38 12.04
N ASP A 282 18.79 -24.30 11.08
CA ASP A 282 19.59 -24.40 9.86
C ASP A 282 18.80 -24.41 8.55
N LEU A 283 18.49 -23.23 8.02
CA LEU A 283 17.76 -23.08 6.75
C LEU A 283 18.61 -23.39 5.49
N ILE A 284 19.93 -23.60 5.60
CA ILE A 284 20.80 -23.85 4.44
C ILE A 284 20.97 -25.36 4.21
N HIS A 285 21.37 -26.09 5.26
CA HIS A 285 21.70 -27.51 5.14
C HIS A 285 20.53 -28.44 5.45
N THR A 286 19.50 -27.96 6.13
CA THR A 286 18.31 -28.78 6.34
C THR A 286 17.64 -29.00 4.99
N ARG A 287 17.44 -30.27 4.61
CA ARG A 287 16.79 -30.62 3.34
C ARG A 287 15.38 -29.99 3.27
N ARG A 288 14.99 -29.49 2.09
CA ARG A 288 13.70 -28.79 1.90
C ARG A 288 12.49 -29.62 2.32
N ASP A 289 12.50 -30.92 2.02
CA ASP A 289 11.44 -31.86 2.43
C ASP A 289 11.25 -31.87 3.96
N VAL A 290 12.36 -31.82 4.71
CA VAL A 290 12.35 -31.76 6.18
C VAL A 290 11.86 -30.42 6.70
N ILE A 291 12.30 -29.30 6.11
CA ILE A 291 11.82 -27.96 6.49
C ILE A 291 10.30 -27.87 6.28
N GLN A 292 9.83 -28.29 5.10
CA GLN A 292 8.42 -28.24 4.73
C GLN A 292 7.56 -29.12 5.65
N ASP A 293 8.03 -30.32 5.95
CA ASP A 293 7.37 -31.24 6.86
C ASP A 293 7.31 -30.70 8.30
N ARG A 294 8.39 -30.08 8.82
CA ARG A 294 8.36 -29.39 10.12
C ARG A 294 7.43 -28.18 10.13
N PHE A 295 7.42 -27.40 9.05
CA PHE A 295 6.52 -26.26 8.88
C PHE A 295 5.04 -26.68 8.96
N TYR A 296 4.63 -27.69 8.20
CA TYR A 296 3.24 -28.14 8.20
C TYR A 296 2.83 -28.81 9.50
N ARG A 297 3.74 -29.53 10.20
CA ARG A 297 3.45 -30.02 11.56
C ARG A 297 3.23 -28.88 12.53
N LYS A 298 4.11 -27.87 12.54
CA LYS A 298 3.97 -26.70 13.40
C LYS A 298 2.66 -25.95 13.13
N LEU A 299 2.27 -25.80 11.87
CA LEU A 299 0.94 -25.26 11.53
C LEU A 299 -0.20 -26.11 12.05
N HIS A 300 -0.15 -27.43 11.86
CA HIS A 300 -1.17 -28.35 12.36
C HIS A 300 -1.30 -28.29 13.88
N ASP A 301 -0.19 -28.29 14.61
CA ASP A 301 -0.17 -28.19 16.08
C ASP A 301 -0.79 -26.86 16.53
N LEU A 302 -0.42 -25.74 15.89
CA LEU A 302 -1.01 -24.44 16.17
C LEU A 302 -2.52 -24.40 15.91
N ILE A 303 -2.99 -24.98 14.80
CA ILE A 303 -4.42 -25.06 14.48
C ILE A 303 -5.15 -25.92 15.50
N ALA A 304 -4.58 -27.07 15.88
CA ALA A 304 -5.20 -28.01 16.82
C ALA A 304 -5.29 -27.46 18.26
N ASP A 305 -4.36 -26.57 18.64
CA ASP A 305 -4.33 -25.92 19.95
C ASP A 305 -5.30 -24.73 20.06
N HIS A 306 -5.97 -24.33 18.96
CA HIS A 306 -6.85 -23.16 18.90
C HIS A 306 -8.21 -23.51 18.30
N THR A 307 -9.19 -22.63 18.49
CA THR A 307 -10.57 -22.87 18.04
C THR A 307 -10.75 -22.53 16.57
N ASN A 308 -10.24 -21.37 16.15
CA ASN A 308 -10.41 -20.83 14.80
C ASN A 308 -9.13 -20.07 14.42
N THR A 309 -8.37 -20.61 13.47
CA THR A 309 -7.08 -20.05 13.05
C THR A 309 -7.16 -19.39 11.68
N LEU A 310 -6.61 -18.19 11.55
CA LEU A 310 -6.43 -17.52 10.26
C LEU A 310 -4.97 -17.58 9.82
N VAL A 311 -4.69 -18.21 8.68
CA VAL A 311 -3.34 -18.40 8.14
C VAL A 311 -3.12 -17.47 6.94
N PHE A 312 -2.36 -16.40 7.14
CA PHE A 312 -1.97 -15.48 6.08
C PHE A 312 -0.75 -15.97 5.31
N THR A 313 -0.79 -15.76 4.00
CA THR A 313 0.33 -15.91 3.08
C THR A 313 0.39 -14.68 2.17
N ASN A 314 1.55 -14.40 1.59
CA ASN A 314 1.70 -13.20 0.76
C ASN A 314 1.17 -13.36 -0.67
N THR A 315 0.84 -14.57 -1.12
CA THR A 315 0.39 -14.84 -2.49
C THR A 315 -0.88 -15.69 -2.50
N ARG A 316 -1.67 -15.58 -3.57
CA ARG A 316 -2.92 -16.36 -3.70
C ARG A 316 -2.62 -17.85 -3.81
N SER A 317 -1.61 -18.17 -4.63
CA SER A 317 -1.09 -19.53 -4.77
C SER A 317 -0.49 -20.08 -3.47
N GLY A 318 0.08 -19.23 -2.63
CA GLY A 318 0.57 -19.59 -1.31
C GLY A 318 -0.56 -20.10 -0.41
N ALA A 319 -1.67 -19.35 -0.36
CA ALA A 319 -2.84 -19.70 0.45
C ALA A 319 -3.44 -21.04 0.03
N GLU A 320 -3.71 -21.22 -1.28
CA GLU A 320 -4.24 -22.48 -1.81
C GLU A 320 -3.30 -23.67 -1.55
N ARG A 321 -1.98 -23.47 -1.73
CA ARG A 321 -0.97 -24.52 -1.51
C ARG A 321 -0.90 -24.94 -0.04
N VAL A 322 -0.98 -23.99 0.89
CA VAL A 322 -0.98 -24.30 2.33
C VAL A 322 -2.23 -25.10 2.70
N LEU A 323 -3.42 -24.67 2.24
CA LEU A 323 -4.66 -25.41 2.47
C LEU A 323 -4.58 -26.84 1.93
N HIS A 324 -4.13 -26.98 0.68
CA HIS A 324 -4.03 -28.28 0.02
C HIS A 324 -3.10 -29.23 0.79
N ASN A 325 -1.91 -28.76 1.19
CA ASN A 325 -0.96 -29.58 1.94
C ASN A 325 -1.46 -29.94 3.34
N LEU A 326 -2.15 -29.04 4.03
CA LEU A 326 -2.73 -29.37 5.34
C LEU A 326 -3.77 -30.49 5.21
N ARG A 327 -4.70 -30.38 4.24
CA ARG A 327 -5.71 -31.40 3.96
C ARG A 327 -5.13 -32.74 3.50
N GLU A 328 -4.06 -32.71 2.70
CA GLU A 328 -3.42 -33.92 2.21
C GLU A 328 -2.63 -34.66 3.31
N ARG A 329 -1.97 -33.92 4.20
CA ARG A 329 -1.03 -34.47 5.19
C ARG A 329 -1.68 -34.93 6.49
N PHE A 330 -2.78 -34.31 6.90
CA PHE A 330 -3.41 -34.56 8.19
C PHE A 330 -4.85 -35.03 8.02
N GLU A 331 -5.16 -36.18 8.62
CA GLU A 331 -6.54 -36.67 8.70
C GLU A 331 -7.35 -35.74 9.62
N GLY A 332 -8.53 -35.32 9.17
CA GLY A 332 -9.41 -34.45 9.95
C GLY A 332 -9.69 -33.10 9.31
N TYR A 333 -8.98 -32.70 8.27
CA TYR A 333 -9.27 -31.47 7.52
C TYR A 333 -9.96 -31.75 6.19
N ASP A 334 -11.09 -31.11 5.94
CA ASP A 334 -11.87 -31.24 4.71
C ASP A 334 -12.56 -29.91 4.32
N GLU A 335 -13.49 -29.96 3.36
CA GLU A 335 -14.22 -28.78 2.89
C GLU A 335 -15.22 -28.22 3.90
N ASP A 336 -15.62 -29.00 4.90
CA ASP A 336 -16.61 -28.61 5.90
C ASP A 336 -15.98 -27.82 7.04
N ASN A 337 -14.72 -28.07 7.39
CA ASN A 337 -14.03 -27.41 8.51
C ASN A 337 -12.81 -26.55 8.13
N SER A 338 -12.47 -26.44 6.84
CA SER A 338 -11.37 -25.57 6.40
C SER A 338 -11.67 -24.85 5.09
N GLY A 339 -10.95 -23.76 4.80
CA GLY A 339 -11.18 -22.99 3.58
C GLY A 339 -10.02 -22.10 3.13
N CYS A 340 -10.19 -21.49 1.95
CA CYS A 340 -9.28 -20.48 1.41
C CYS A 340 -10.05 -19.20 1.07
N HIS A 341 -9.44 -18.04 1.24
CA HIS A 341 -10.02 -16.76 0.86
C HIS A 341 -9.01 -15.88 0.10
N HIS A 342 -9.34 -15.49 -1.13
CA HIS A 342 -8.62 -14.49 -1.92
C HIS A 342 -9.48 -13.89 -3.04
N GLY A 343 -9.02 -12.76 -3.61
CA GLY A 343 -9.77 -11.98 -4.60
C GLY A 343 -10.13 -12.71 -5.90
N SER A 344 -9.41 -13.77 -6.28
CA SER A 344 -9.72 -14.58 -7.47
C SER A 344 -10.88 -15.58 -7.28
N LEU A 345 -11.38 -15.78 -6.05
CA LEU A 345 -12.51 -16.68 -5.80
C LEU A 345 -13.83 -16.06 -6.25
N SER A 346 -14.80 -16.92 -6.58
CA SER A 346 -16.16 -16.48 -6.89
C SER A 346 -16.76 -15.71 -5.71
N LYS A 347 -17.71 -14.83 -6.01
CA LYS A 347 -18.42 -14.07 -4.97
C LYS A 347 -19.10 -15.00 -3.96
N ASP A 348 -19.79 -16.02 -4.46
CA ASP A 348 -20.54 -16.97 -3.63
C ASP A 348 -19.62 -17.76 -2.70
N GLU A 349 -18.42 -18.15 -3.17
CA GLU A 349 -17.46 -18.86 -2.35
C GLU A 349 -16.85 -17.96 -1.26
N ARG A 350 -16.56 -16.70 -1.59
CA ARG A 350 -16.13 -15.72 -0.59
C ARG A 350 -17.19 -15.51 0.48
N GLU A 351 -18.44 -15.29 0.08
CA GLU A 351 -19.56 -15.12 1.02
C GLU A 351 -19.76 -16.36 1.92
N ARG A 352 -19.56 -17.57 1.38
CA ARG A 352 -19.60 -18.81 2.16
C ARG A 352 -18.51 -18.85 3.23
N ILE A 353 -17.26 -18.57 2.86
CA ILE A 353 -16.11 -18.56 3.79
C ILE A 353 -16.26 -17.45 4.83
N GLU A 354 -16.66 -16.24 4.41
CA GLU A 354 -16.93 -15.10 5.30
C GLU A 354 -18.03 -15.44 6.32
N GLY A 355 -19.13 -16.07 5.88
CA GLY A 355 -20.20 -16.54 6.78
C GLY A 355 -19.71 -17.60 7.75
N ALA A 356 -18.94 -18.59 7.27
CA ALA A 356 -18.44 -19.67 8.11
C ALA A 356 -17.43 -19.19 9.17
N LEU A 357 -16.59 -18.19 8.84
CA LEU A 357 -15.71 -17.49 9.80
C LEU A 357 -16.50 -16.72 10.86
N LYS A 358 -17.60 -16.07 10.47
CA LYS A 358 -18.48 -15.35 11.41
C LYS A 358 -19.21 -16.27 12.36
N ASP A 359 -19.60 -17.46 11.89
CA ASP A 359 -20.28 -18.47 12.70
C ASP A 359 -19.30 -19.32 13.53
N GLY A 360 -18.00 -19.17 13.32
CA GLY A 360 -16.94 -19.92 14.01
C GLY A 360 -16.88 -21.41 13.63
N SER A 361 -17.41 -21.77 12.46
CA SER A 361 -17.60 -23.16 12.02
C SER A 361 -16.37 -23.79 11.35
N LEU A 362 -15.38 -22.98 10.97
CA LEU A 362 -14.13 -23.46 10.38
C LEU A 362 -13.03 -23.53 11.43
N GLU A 363 -12.26 -24.62 11.45
CA GLU A 363 -11.07 -24.74 12.28
C GLU A 363 -9.96 -23.81 11.78
N PHE A 364 -9.80 -23.69 10.46
CA PHE A 364 -8.87 -22.73 9.89
C PHE A 364 -9.25 -22.23 8.50
N VAL A 365 -8.80 -21.00 8.19
CA VAL A 365 -8.87 -20.42 6.85
C VAL A 365 -7.49 -19.96 6.43
N THR A 366 -7.10 -20.31 5.20
CA THR A 366 -5.90 -19.75 4.56
C THR A 366 -6.27 -18.53 3.72
N THR A 367 -5.45 -17.50 3.72
CA THR A 367 -5.75 -16.29 2.95
C THR A 367 -4.51 -15.59 2.42
N SER A 368 -4.72 -14.77 1.40
CA SER A 368 -3.75 -13.76 0.93
C SER A 368 -3.93 -12.47 1.73
N THR A 369 -3.69 -11.30 1.13
CA THR A 369 -4.00 -9.99 1.75
C THR A 369 -5.50 -9.69 1.87
N SER A 370 -6.38 -10.54 1.33
CA SER A 370 -7.81 -10.22 1.18
C SER A 370 -8.61 -10.10 2.47
N LEU A 371 -8.19 -10.76 3.56
CA LEU A 371 -8.83 -10.68 4.88
C LEU A 371 -8.04 -9.81 5.86
N GLU A 372 -7.03 -9.08 5.37
CA GLU A 372 -6.26 -8.11 6.15
C GLU A 372 -7.14 -6.95 6.63
N LEU A 373 -8.17 -6.61 5.84
CA LEU A 373 -9.10 -5.51 6.09
C LEU A 373 -10.57 -5.97 6.10
N GLY A 374 -11.33 -5.37 7.01
CA GLY A 374 -12.75 -5.06 6.80
C GLY A 374 -13.78 -6.18 6.96
N ILE A 375 -13.49 -7.25 7.70
CA ILE A 375 -14.50 -8.20 8.15
C ILE A 375 -14.30 -8.46 9.66
N ASP A 376 -15.39 -8.34 10.43
CA ASP A 376 -15.42 -8.76 11.82
C ASP A 376 -15.49 -10.28 11.95
N MET A 377 -14.59 -10.87 12.73
CA MET A 377 -14.40 -12.33 12.87
C MET A 377 -14.32 -12.70 14.36
N PRO A 378 -15.47 -12.75 15.07
CA PRO A 378 -15.50 -12.79 16.53
C PRO A 378 -14.89 -14.05 17.16
N HIS A 379 -14.74 -15.13 16.38
CA HIS A 379 -14.28 -16.43 16.87
C HIS A 379 -12.79 -16.69 16.64
N VAL A 380 -12.10 -15.91 15.81
CA VAL A 380 -10.68 -16.14 15.51
C VAL A 380 -9.83 -15.84 16.74
N ASP A 381 -9.14 -16.86 17.25
CA ASP A 381 -8.31 -16.80 18.45
C ASP A 381 -6.80 -16.94 18.15
N LEU A 382 -6.42 -17.27 16.90
CA LEU A 382 -5.04 -17.27 16.43
C LEU A 382 -4.91 -16.74 15.00
N VAL A 383 -3.90 -15.90 14.78
CA VAL A 383 -3.40 -15.58 13.44
C VAL A 383 -2.00 -16.16 13.24
N VAL A 384 -1.79 -16.85 12.12
CA VAL A 384 -0.47 -17.31 11.68
C VAL A 384 -0.08 -16.59 10.39
N GLN A 385 1.05 -15.91 10.38
CA GLN A 385 1.61 -15.25 9.21
C GLN A 385 2.79 -16.06 8.67
N VAL A 386 2.68 -16.52 7.42
CA VAL A 386 3.74 -17.28 6.73
C VAL A 386 4.61 -16.34 5.91
N GLY A 387 5.88 -16.24 6.26
CA GLY A 387 6.82 -15.27 5.69
C GLY A 387 6.55 -13.85 6.18
N SER A 388 7.38 -12.90 5.76
CA SER A 388 7.23 -11.52 6.22
C SER A 388 6.02 -10.81 5.59
N PRO A 389 5.15 -10.11 6.35
CA PRO A 389 4.10 -9.25 5.80
C PRO A 389 4.62 -7.91 5.25
N LYS A 390 5.94 -7.67 5.30
CA LYS A 390 6.68 -6.55 4.70
C LYS A 390 6.51 -5.16 5.33
N SER A 391 5.59 -5.01 6.28
CA SER A 391 5.46 -3.82 7.12
C SER A 391 4.92 -4.21 8.50
N VAL A 392 5.24 -3.40 9.51
CA VAL A 392 4.68 -3.53 10.87
C VAL A 392 3.19 -3.20 10.84
N ALA A 393 2.78 -2.22 10.04
CA ALA A 393 1.36 -1.89 9.86
C ALA A 393 0.54 -3.11 9.39
N SER A 394 1.01 -3.84 8.38
CA SER A 394 0.34 -5.05 7.90
C SER A 394 0.39 -6.19 8.92
N LEU A 395 1.50 -6.37 9.65
CA LEU A 395 1.57 -7.37 10.74
C LEU A 395 0.47 -7.12 11.78
N LEU A 396 0.37 -5.90 12.29
CA LEU A 396 -0.59 -5.53 13.33
C LEU A 396 -2.04 -5.62 12.84
N GLN A 397 -2.31 -5.27 11.57
CA GLN A 397 -3.64 -5.44 10.98
C GLN A 397 -4.05 -6.90 10.85
N ARG A 398 -3.13 -7.77 10.40
CA ARG A 398 -3.38 -9.21 10.24
C ARG A 398 -3.55 -9.88 11.59
N VAL A 399 -2.59 -9.67 12.50
CA VAL A 399 -2.62 -10.26 13.84
C VAL A 399 -3.80 -9.73 14.65
N GLY A 400 -4.16 -8.45 14.49
CA GLY A 400 -5.35 -7.84 15.09
C GLY A 400 -6.70 -8.44 14.66
N ARG A 401 -6.71 -9.41 13.72
CA ARG A 401 -7.89 -10.25 13.43
C ARG A 401 -8.10 -11.37 14.45
N ALA A 402 -7.15 -11.59 15.36
CA ALA A 402 -7.32 -12.49 16.50
C ALA A 402 -7.83 -11.76 17.74
N GLY A 403 -8.60 -12.46 18.57
CA GLY A 403 -9.11 -12.01 19.85
C GLY A 403 -10.02 -10.79 19.69
N HIS A 404 -11.23 -10.94 19.16
CA HIS A 404 -12.05 -9.77 18.79
C HIS A 404 -12.77 -9.06 19.97
N ARG A 405 -12.59 -9.52 21.22
CA ARG A 405 -13.26 -8.93 22.40
C ARG A 405 -12.32 -8.01 23.19
N VAL A 406 -12.90 -6.95 23.75
CA VAL A 406 -12.21 -6.05 24.69
C VAL A 406 -11.62 -6.88 25.84
N GLY A 407 -10.37 -6.60 26.21
CA GLY A 407 -9.66 -7.32 27.27
C GLY A 407 -9.03 -8.67 26.86
N GLN A 408 -9.24 -9.17 25.63
CA GLN A 408 -8.53 -10.36 25.14
C GLN A 408 -7.15 -10.02 24.58
N THR A 409 -6.17 -10.86 24.86
CA THR A 409 -4.85 -10.83 24.21
C THR A 409 -4.97 -11.20 22.73
N VAL A 410 -4.31 -10.44 21.87
CA VAL A 410 -4.19 -10.73 20.44
C VAL A 410 -3.05 -11.72 20.23
N THR A 411 -3.34 -12.96 19.84
CA THR A 411 -2.32 -14.00 19.64
C THR A 411 -1.92 -14.11 18.16
N GLY A 412 -0.63 -13.94 17.88
CA GLY A 412 -0.04 -14.05 16.56
C GLY A 412 1.22 -14.91 16.52
N ARG A 413 1.42 -15.70 15.46
CA ARG A 413 2.67 -16.43 15.19
C ARG A 413 3.16 -16.12 13.80
N VAL A 414 4.42 -15.74 13.66
CA VAL A 414 5.06 -15.55 12.36
C VAL A 414 6.00 -16.71 12.10
N ILE A 415 5.92 -17.34 10.93
CA ILE A 415 6.81 -18.44 10.55
C ILE A 415 7.65 -18.01 9.35
N ALA A 416 8.96 -17.84 9.56
CA ALA A 416 9.91 -17.54 8.50
C ALA A 416 10.47 -18.83 7.90
N LEU A 417 10.49 -18.91 6.57
CA LEU A 417 11.03 -20.04 5.81
C LEU A 417 12.31 -19.68 5.04
N ASP A 418 12.69 -18.41 5.07
CA ASP A 418 13.85 -17.84 4.40
C ASP A 418 14.72 -17.04 5.39
N ARG A 419 16.02 -16.97 5.10
CA ARG A 419 17.02 -16.35 5.99
C ARG A 419 16.90 -14.83 6.05
N ASP A 420 16.61 -14.18 4.91
CA ASP A 420 16.47 -12.74 4.86
C ASP A 420 15.16 -12.31 5.52
N GLU A 421 14.07 -13.05 5.26
CA GLU A 421 12.79 -12.82 5.94
C GLU A 421 12.87 -13.08 7.44
N LEU A 422 13.72 -14.00 7.91
CA LEU A 422 13.90 -14.27 9.34
C LEU A 422 14.43 -13.04 10.09
N ILE A 423 15.42 -12.34 9.52
CA ILE A 423 15.98 -11.11 10.10
C ILE A 423 14.92 -10.01 10.08
N GLU A 424 14.26 -9.85 8.93
CA GLU A 424 13.19 -8.87 8.73
C GLU A 424 12.06 -9.04 9.76
N CYS A 425 11.57 -10.27 9.95
CA CYS A 425 10.52 -10.57 10.90
C CYS A 425 10.96 -10.36 12.35
N ALA A 426 12.22 -10.68 12.70
CA ALA A 426 12.72 -10.48 14.05
C ALA A 426 12.66 -9.00 14.46
N VAL A 427 13.12 -8.12 13.57
CA VAL A 427 13.06 -6.67 13.76
C VAL A 427 11.62 -6.19 13.76
N MET A 428 10.80 -6.64 12.81
CA MET A 428 9.39 -6.26 12.69
C MET A 428 8.59 -6.54 13.98
N LEU A 429 8.73 -7.73 14.56
CA LEU A 429 7.99 -8.07 15.78
C LEU A 429 8.48 -7.24 16.97
N LYS A 430 9.80 -7.01 17.08
CA LYS A 430 10.34 -6.13 18.12
C LYS A 430 9.78 -4.71 18.01
N LYS A 431 9.74 -4.17 16.80
CA LYS A 431 9.20 -2.84 16.52
C LYS A 431 7.69 -2.76 16.76
N ALA A 432 6.95 -3.82 16.47
CA ALA A 432 5.54 -3.92 16.82
C ALA A 432 5.30 -3.85 18.34
N GLU A 433 6.10 -4.55 19.16
CA GLU A 433 6.04 -4.47 20.63
C GLU A 433 6.42 -3.08 21.16
N GLU A 434 7.33 -2.38 20.48
CA GLU A 434 7.74 -1.00 20.78
C GLU A 434 6.72 0.05 20.30
N GLY A 435 5.67 -0.37 19.58
CA GLY A 435 4.63 0.52 19.07
C GLY A 435 5.00 1.35 17.85
N PHE A 436 6.07 0.96 17.16
CA PHE A 436 6.44 1.53 15.88
C PHE A 436 5.45 1.09 14.79
N VAL A 437 5.09 2.01 13.89
CA VAL A 437 4.27 1.75 12.71
C VAL A 437 4.91 2.49 11.54
N ASP A 438 4.95 1.86 10.38
CA ASP A 438 5.51 2.45 9.16
C ASP A 438 4.75 3.71 8.73
N SER A 439 5.49 4.66 8.15
CA SER A 439 4.90 5.90 7.66
C SER A 439 4.06 5.70 6.40
N VAL A 440 3.05 6.55 6.23
CA VAL A 440 2.17 6.56 5.06
C VAL A 440 2.51 7.72 4.14
N ASP A 441 2.97 7.42 2.93
CA ASP A 441 3.25 8.42 1.89
C ASP A 441 2.00 8.78 1.10
N ILE A 442 1.62 10.05 1.13
CA ILE A 442 0.44 10.57 0.41
C ILE A 442 0.88 11.18 -0.92
N PRO A 443 0.41 10.66 -2.08
CA PRO A 443 0.79 11.19 -3.38
C PRO A 443 0.49 12.68 -3.52
N SER A 444 1.49 13.45 -3.94
CA SER A 444 1.42 14.90 -4.08
C SER A 444 1.06 15.29 -5.52
N LYS A 445 0.07 16.17 -5.65
CA LYS A 445 -0.31 16.85 -6.91
C LYS A 445 -0.51 15.96 -8.15
N PRO A 446 -1.24 14.82 -8.08
CA PRO A 446 -1.47 13.96 -9.24
C PRO A 446 -2.36 14.62 -10.31
N GLN A 447 -1.77 15.05 -11.42
CA GLN A 447 -2.45 15.83 -12.46
C GLN A 447 -3.57 15.06 -13.17
N ASP A 448 -3.45 13.73 -13.26
CA ASP A 448 -4.47 12.87 -13.85
C ASP A 448 -5.75 12.82 -13.00
N VAL A 449 -5.63 12.85 -11.67
CA VAL A 449 -6.76 13.00 -10.74
C VAL A 449 -7.32 14.42 -10.81
N ALA A 450 -6.47 15.45 -10.83
CA ALA A 450 -6.91 16.84 -10.98
C ALA A 450 -7.73 17.03 -12.27
N ALA A 451 -7.29 16.41 -13.39
CA ALA A 451 -8.01 16.41 -14.66
C ALA A 451 -9.46 15.90 -14.52
N GLN A 452 -9.66 14.80 -13.79
CA GLN A 452 -11.00 14.28 -13.52
C GLN A 452 -11.82 15.29 -12.71
N HIS A 453 -11.27 15.83 -11.63
CA HIS A 453 -12.01 16.73 -10.74
C HIS A 453 -12.35 18.08 -11.38
N VAL A 454 -11.43 18.69 -12.12
CA VAL A 454 -11.69 19.92 -12.89
C VAL A 454 -12.79 19.67 -13.92
N TYR A 455 -12.73 18.54 -14.64
CA TYR A 455 -13.78 18.19 -15.58
C TYR A 455 -15.13 17.94 -14.91
N GLY A 456 -15.14 17.27 -13.75
CA GLY A 456 -16.33 17.05 -12.94
C GLY A 456 -16.96 18.36 -12.46
N MET A 457 -16.16 19.30 -11.93
CA MET A 457 -16.66 20.62 -11.52
C MET A 457 -17.27 21.38 -12.70
N ALA A 458 -16.60 21.36 -13.86
CA ALA A 458 -17.10 21.97 -15.10
C ALA A 458 -18.38 21.31 -15.64
N ILE A 459 -18.61 20.02 -15.37
CA ILE A 459 -19.83 19.27 -15.74
C ILE A 459 -21.00 19.60 -14.81
N ALA A 460 -20.72 19.80 -13.53
CA ALA A 460 -21.72 20.12 -12.52
C ALA A 460 -22.39 21.46 -12.86
N GLU A 461 -21.58 22.51 -13.04
CA GLU A 461 -22.03 23.86 -13.43
C GLU A 461 -20.86 24.71 -13.97
N ILE A 462 -21.18 25.92 -14.44
CA ILE A 462 -20.18 26.91 -14.83
C ILE A 462 -19.64 27.57 -13.57
N ARG A 463 -18.32 27.68 -13.44
CA ARG A 463 -17.68 28.17 -12.21
C ARG A 463 -16.56 29.17 -12.50
N PRO A 464 -16.31 30.13 -11.59
CA PRO A 464 -15.10 30.92 -11.60
C PRO A 464 -13.87 30.03 -11.49
N GLU A 465 -12.87 30.29 -12.32
CA GLU A 465 -11.61 29.54 -12.33
C GLU A 465 -10.91 29.53 -10.96
N VAL A 466 -10.93 30.68 -10.27
CA VAL A 466 -10.37 30.82 -8.93
C VAL A 466 -11.03 29.88 -7.92
N GLU A 467 -12.33 29.60 -8.07
CA GLU A 467 -13.05 28.71 -7.18
C GLU A 467 -12.64 27.25 -7.41
N VAL A 468 -12.49 26.85 -8.68
CA VAL A 468 -11.96 25.53 -9.07
C VAL A 468 -10.58 25.31 -8.48
N LEU A 469 -9.69 26.31 -8.60
CA LEU A 469 -8.34 26.25 -8.07
C LEU A 469 -8.31 26.21 -6.53
N ASN A 470 -9.18 26.98 -5.88
CA ASN A 470 -9.29 27.00 -4.42
C ASN A 470 -9.79 25.67 -3.85
N ILE A 471 -10.75 25.01 -4.52
CA ILE A 471 -11.22 23.67 -4.13
C ILE A 471 -10.07 22.66 -4.21
N LEU A 472 -9.24 22.71 -5.27
CA LEU A 472 -8.05 21.88 -5.34
C LEU A 472 -7.09 22.20 -4.19
N ARG A 473 -6.71 23.47 -4.00
CA ARG A 473 -5.75 23.90 -2.97
C ARG A 473 -6.19 23.63 -1.53
N ARG A 474 -7.49 23.45 -1.27
CA ARG A 474 -7.97 23.01 0.04
C ARG A 474 -7.75 21.52 0.28
N ALA A 475 -7.69 20.70 -0.76
CA ALA A 475 -7.39 19.28 -0.62
C ALA A 475 -5.90 19.10 -0.28
N TYR A 476 -5.60 18.32 0.76
CA TYR A 476 -4.23 18.14 1.25
C TYR A 476 -3.20 17.78 0.16
N PRO A 477 -3.48 16.84 -0.78
CA PRO A 477 -2.54 16.50 -1.86
C PRO A 477 -2.19 17.66 -2.80
N TYR A 478 -2.99 18.72 -2.84
CA TYR A 478 -2.84 19.89 -3.71
C TYR A 478 -2.65 21.19 -2.93
N ARG A 479 -2.38 21.12 -1.61
CA ARG A 479 -2.15 22.30 -0.75
C ARG A 479 -1.06 23.25 -1.29
N ASN A 480 -0.07 22.67 -1.99
CA ASN A 480 1.05 23.39 -2.62
C ASN A 480 0.93 23.43 -4.17
N TYR A 481 -0.29 23.33 -4.72
CA TYR A 481 -0.51 23.32 -6.17
C TYR A 481 -0.42 24.74 -6.73
N THR A 482 0.52 24.94 -7.66
CA THR A 482 0.90 26.25 -8.20
C THR A 482 0.00 26.69 -9.35
N ASP A 483 0.00 27.98 -9.68
CA ASP A 483 -0.72 28.50 -10.84
C ASP A 483 -0.15 27.95 -12.15
N GLU A 484 1.15 27.69 -12.21
CA GLU A 484 1.82 27.08 -13.37
C GLU A 484 1.38 25.63 -13.61
N GLU A 485 1.32 24.82 -12.54
CA GLU A 485 0.80 23.45 -12.61
C GLU A 485 -0.68 23.42 -13.04
N PHE A 486 -1.49 24.38 -12.60
CA PHE A 486 -2.88 24.52 -13.04
C PHE A 486 -2.97 24.96 -14.50
N GLU A 487 -2.14 25.90 -14.95
CA GLU A 487 -2.11 26.35 -16.35
C GLU A 487 -1.72 25.20 -17.29
N GLN A 488 -0.73 24.40 -16.87
CA GLN A 488 -0.33 23.18 -17.58
C GLN A 488 -1.51 22.22 -17.79
N LEU A 489 -2.28 21.98 -16.73
CA LEU A 489 -3.49 21.15 -16.76
C LEU A 489 -4.59 21.79 -17.63
N ALA A 490 -4.81 23.09 -17.48
CA ALA A 490 -5.82 23.83 -18.22
C ALA A 490 -5.58 23.74 -19.72
N ARG A 491 -4.34 23.94 -20.19
CA ARG A 491 -3.95 23.78 -21.60
C ARG A 491 -4.29 22.39 -22.14
N TYR A 492 -4.08 21.33 -21.34
CA TYR A 492 -4.48 19.99 -21.72
C TYR A 492 -6.01 19.84 -21.81
N LEU A 493 -6.74 20.33 -20.81
CA LEU A 493 -8.19 20.20 -20.74
C LEU A 493 -8.92 21.05 -21.79
N THR A 494 -8.34 22.16 -22.24
CA THR A 494 -8.85 23.00 -23.34
C THR A 494 -8.35 22.53 -24.72
N ALA A 495 -7.47 21.53 -24.77
CA ALA A 495 -6.78 21.05 -25.96
C ALA A 495 -5.96 22.14 -26.68
N ASP A 496 -5.31 23.01 -25.91
CA ASP A 496 -4.44 24.10 -26.38
C ASP A 496 -2.99 23.63 -26.65
N TYR A 497 -2.89 22.54 -27.41
CA TYR A 497 -1.63 22.05 -27.99
C TYR A 497 -1.84 21.70 -29.45
N GLU A 498 -0.86 22.02 -30.29
CA GLU A 498 -0.91 21.72 -31.71
C GLU A 498 -1.02 20.20 -31.94
N GLY A 499 -1.95 19.77 -32.79
CA GLY A 499 -2.09 18.36 -33.19
C GLY A 499 -2.93 17.45 -32.28
N LEU A 500 -3.38 17.91 -31.09
CA LEU A 500 -4.19 17.07 -30.18
C LEU A 500 -5.49 16.57 -30.84
N GLU A 501 -6.24 17.46 -31.49
CA GLU A 501 -7.49 17.08 -32.16
C GLU A 501 -7.24 16.10 -33.32
N ALA A 502 -6.12 16.25 -34.04
CA ALA A 502 -5.73 15.33 -35.11
C ALA A 502 -5.41 13.91 -34.58
N LYS A 503 -5.08 13.81 -33.29
CA LYS A 503 -4.88 12.55 -32.55
C LYS A 503 -6.14 12.08 -31.80
N ASN A 504 -7.30 12.69 -32.07
CA ASN A 504 -8.59 12.43 -31.39
C ASN A 504 -8.58 12.73 -29.88
N VAL A 505 -7.69 13.62 -29.43
CA VAL A 505 -7.70 14.13 -28.05
C VAL A 505 -8.41 15.47 -28.05
N TYR A 506 -9.70 15.45 -27.70
CA TYR A 506 -10.55 16.64 -27.72
C TYR A 506 -10.51 17.41 -26.40
N ALA A 507 -10.91 18.69 -26.47
CA ALA A 507 -11.11 19.54 -25.30
C ALA A 507 -12.27 19.03 -24.42
N LYS A 508 -12.04 19.02 -23.11
CA LYS A 508 -12.95 18.54 -22.05
C LYS A 508 -13.70 19.71 -21.44
N ILE A 509 -13.02 20.84 -21.29
CA ILE A 509 -13.59 22.10 -20.80
C ILE A 509 -13.47 23.19 -21.86
N TRP A 510 -14.23 24.25 -21.67
CA TRP A 510 -13.91 25.58 -22.21
C TRP A 510 -13.49 26.47 -21.04
N ARG A 511 -12.66 27.46 -21.33
CA ARG A 511 -12.14 28.46 -20.40
C ARG A 511 -12.18 29.80 -21.12
N ASP A 512 -12.94 30.76 -20.61
CA ASP A 512 -13.10 32.09 -21.22
C ASP A 512 -13.50 33.13 -20.17
N GLN A 513 -13.37 34.41 -20.49
CA GLN A 513 -13.90 35.48 -19.66
C GLN A 513 -15.42 35.61 -19.83
N ASN A 514 -16.11 35.97 -18.75
CA ASN A 514 -17.53 36.28 -18.83
C ASN A 514 -17.76 37.52 -19.71
N ASP A 515 -18.52 37.36 -20.79
CA ASP A 515 -18.77 38.44 -21.74
C ASP A 515 -19.55 39.60 -21.11
N PRO A 516 -19.54 40.81 -21.70
CA PRO A 516 -20.54 41.84 -21.43
C PRO A 516 -21.97 41.34 -21.73
N PRO A 517 -23.03 41.98 -21.21
CA PRO A 517 -24.43 41.53 -21.38
C PRO A 517 -24.91 41.34 -22.84
N GLU A 518 -24.23 41.93 -23.81
CA GLU A 518 -24.54 41.80 -25.25
C GLU A 518 -23.77 40.67 -25.95
N GLY A 519 -22.83 40.01 -25.26
CA GLY A 519 -21.99 38.93 -25.80
C GLY A 519 -22.65 37.55 -25.76
N GLU A 520 -22.09 36.60 -26.50
CA GLU A 520 -22.67 35.26 -26.71
C GLU A 520 -22.53 34.36 -25.47
N HIS A 521 -21.52 34.60 -24.64
CA HIS A 521 -21.20 33.79 -23.45
C HIS A 521 -21.33 34.61 -22.15
N HIS A 522 -22.34 35.49 -22.09
CA HIS A 522 -22.66 36.22 -20.85
C HIS A 522 -23.45 35.36 -19.86
N HIS A 523 -22.99 35.36 -18.62
CA HIS A 523 -23.62 34.72 -17.48
C HIS A 523 -23.93 35.79 -16.43
N GLU A 524 -25.22 36.07 -16.22
CA GLU A 524 -25.72 37.15 -15.34
C GLU A 524 -25.27 36.99 -13.88
N GLU A 525 -24.99 35.76 -13.46
CA GLU A 525 -24.55 35.41 -12.10
C GLU A 525 -23.11 35.85 -11.81
N PHE A 526 -22.31 36.13 -12.84
CA PHE A 526 -20.89 36.46 -12.71
C PHE A 526 -20.57 37.87 -13.19
N SER A 527 -19.50 38.45 -12.67
CA SER A 527 -19.02 39.77 -13.12
C SER A 527 -18.42 39.69 -14.52
N VAL A 528 -18.62 40.72 -15.34
CA VAL A 528 -17.99 40.84 -16.67
C VAL A 528 -16.46 40.79 -16.55
N GLY A 529 -15.81 40.02 -17.42
CA GLY A 529 -14.36 39.83 -17.43
C GLY A 529 -13.84 38.76 -16.46
N MET A 530 -14.70 38.16 -15.63
CA MET A 530 -14.31 37.08 -14.72
C MET A 530 -13.95 35.81 -15.52
N PRO A 531 -12.78 35.17 -15.30
CA PRO A 531 -12.46 33.89 -15.93
C PRO A 531 -13.40 32.77 -15.44
N LEU A 532 -14.07 32.12 -16.37
CA LEU A 532 -15.03 31.05 -16.14
C LEU A 532 -14.57 29.76 -16.81
N ILE A 533 -14.92 28.64 -16.18
CA ILE A 533 -14.73 27.29 -16.70
C ILE A 533 -16.10 26.61 -16.80
N GLY A 534 -16.32 25.88 -17.91
CA GLY A 534 -17.48 25.02 -18.06
C GLY A 534 -17.23 23.82 -18.96
N LYS A 535 -18.16 22.87 -18.97
CA LYS A 535 -18.02 21.64 -19.76
C LYS A 535 -18.05 21.92 -21.26
N ARG A 536 -17.22 21.18 -22.00
CA ARG A 536 -17.27 21.09 -23.46
C ARG A 536 -17.85 19.75 -23.90
N GLY A 537 -18.70 19.79 -24.93
CA GLY A 537 -19.32 18.59 -25.51
C GLY A 537 -20.63 18.13 -24.85
N ARG A 538 -21.51 17.54 -25.66
CA ARG A 538 -22.83 17.04 -25.22
C ARG A 538 -22.76 15.76 -24.38
N LEU A 539 -21.76 14.91 -24.62
CA LEU A 539 -21.60 13.63 -23.94
C LEU A 539 -20.78 13.73 -22.65
N ALA A 540 -20.40 14.94 -22.22
CA ALA A 540 -19.44 15.14 -21.14
C ALA A 540 -19.76 14.36 -19.86
N ARG A 541 -21.01 14.46 -19.39
CA ARG A 541 -21.48 13.76 -18.19
C ARG A 541 -21.42 12.23 -18.34
N VAL A 542 -21.80 11.71 -19.50
CA VAL A 542 -21.76 10.26 -19.78
C VAL A 542 -20.32 9.75 -19.82
N ILE A 543 -19.42 10.51 -20.47
CA ILE A 543 -17.99 10.19 -20.52
C ILE A 543 -17.44 10.15 -19.09
N TYR A 544 -17.65 11.20 -18.31
CA TYR A 544 -17.20 11.27 -16.93
C TYR A 544 -17.72 10.10 -16.08
N MET A 545 -19.04 9.88 -16.04
CA MET A 545 -19.65 8.83 -15.21
C MET A 545 -19.21 7.40 -15.56
N THR A 546 -18.72 7.15 -16.78
CA THR A 546 -18.33 5.81 -17.24
C THR A 546 -16.83 5.55 -17.24
N ASN A 547 -16.01 6.59 -17.02
CA ASN A 547 -14.55 6.54 -17.10
C ASN A 547 -13.84 7.05 -15.83
N ILE A 548 -14.55 7.69 -14.90
CA ILE A 548 -13.99 8.17 -13.63
C ILE A 548 -13.42 7.03 -12.77
N GLY A 549 -12.35 7.32 -12.05
CA GLY A 549 -11.71 6.43 -11.09
C GLY A 549 -10.19 6.41 -11.23
N THR A 550 -9.52 5.81 -10.26
CA THR A 550 -8.05 5.76 -10.19
C THR A 550 -7.48 4.35 -10.28
N ILE A 551 -8.32 3.32 -10.16
CA ILE A 551 -7.89 1.93 -10.28
C ILE A 551 -7.59 1.62 -11.76
N PRO A 552 -6.34 1.23 -12.11
CA PRO A 552 -5.98 0.89 -13.47
C PRO A 552 -6.61 -0.46 -13.88
N ASP A 553 -6.86 -0.65 -15.18
CA ASP A 553 -7.28 -1.96 -15.69
C ASP A 553 -6.05 -2.88 -15.77
N SER A 554 -6.11 -4.05 -15.15
CA SER A 554 -5.10 -5.10 -15.27
C SER A 554 -5.47 -6.10 -16.37
N PHE A 555 -4.49 -6.60 -17.11
CA PHE A 555 -4.70 -7.65 -18.10
C PHE A 555 -3.46 -8.52 -18.29
N SER A 556 -3.66 -9.69 -18.89
CA SER A 556 -2.60 -10.59 -19.31
C SER A 556 -2.18 -10.35 -20.76
N CYS A 557 -0.89 -10.44 -21.04
CA CYS A 557 -0.36 -10.42 -22.40
C CYS A 557 -0.10 -11.83 -22.91
N ASP A 558 -0.42 -12.08 -24.18
CA ASP A 558 -0.13 -13.33 -24.87
C ASP A 558 1.36 -13.39 -25.23
N VAL A 559 2.05 -14.44 -24.81
CA VAL A 559 3.46 -14.66 -25.17
C VAL A 559 3.53 -15.47 -26.46
N CYS A 560 4.21 -14.92 -27.46
CA CYS A 560 4.36 -15.49 -28.78
C CYS A 560 5.84 -15.60 -29.18
N THR A 561 6.23 -16.69 -29.84
CA THR A 561 7.59 -16.78 -30.41
C THR A 561 7.72 -15.88 -31.64
N ARG A 562 8.84 -15.16 -31.77
CA ARG A 562 9.06 -14.23 -32.89
C ARG A 562 9.16 -14.92 -34.26
N ALA A 563 9.66 -16.15 -34.28
CA ALA A 563 9.91 -16.88 -35.52
C ALA A 563 8.62 -17.39 -36.20
N SER A 564 7.61 -17.78 -35.42
CA SER A 564 6.38 -18.42 -35.94
C SER A 564 5.08 -17.81 -35.44
N ASP A 565 5.12 -16.77 -34.59
CA ASP A 565 3.96 -16.20 -33.87
C ASP A 565 3.19 -17.29 -33.08
N GLU A 566 3.90 -18.36 -32.69
CA GLU A 566 3.35 -19.47 -31.91
C GLU A 566 3.09 -18.98 -30.48
N TRP A 567 1.84 -19.10 -30.03
CA TRP A 567 1.46 -18.82 -28.64
C TRP A 567 2.04 -19.87 -27.69
N VAL A 568 2.71 -19.41 -26.63
CA VAL A 568 3.39 -20.27 -25.64
C VAL A 568 2.88 -20.08 -24.22
N GLY A 569 2.03 -19.09 -23.97
CA GLY A 569 1.38 -18.86 -22.68
C GLY A 569 0.96 -17.41 -22.49
N GLN A 570 0.68 -17.03 -21.25
CA GLN A 570 0.30 -15.67 -20.87
C GLN A 570 1.14 -15.18 -19.69
N LEU A 571 1.43 -13.88 -19.69
CA LEU A 571 2.08 -13.19 -18.58
C LEU A 571 1.18 -12.08 -18.05
N ASP A 572 1.19 -11.87 -16.74
CA ASP A 572 0.57 -10.69 -16.16
C ASP A 572 1.36 -9.43 -16.56
N GLU A 573 0.67 -8.31 -16.76
CA GLU A 573 1.33 -7.07 -17.13
C GLU A 573 2.29 -6.53 -16.07
N THR A 574 2.03 -6.73 -14.77
CA THR A 574 2.97 -6.36 -13.71
C THR A 574 4.27 -7.15 -13.75
N TYR A 575 4.24 -8.35 -14.31
CA TYR A 575 5.45 -9.11 -14.56
C TYR A 575 6.30 -8.46 -15.66
N LEU A 576 5.65 -7.91 -16.69
CA LEU A 576 6.36 -7.27 -17.81
C LEU A 576 7.10 -6.00 -17.42
N ASP A 577 6.68 -5.29 -16.36
CA ASP A 577 7.39 -4.09 -15.86
C ASP A 577 8.85 -4.38 -15.45
N THR A 578 9.14 -5.65 -15.20
CA THR A 578 10.44 -6.12 -14.71
C THR A 578 11.31 -6.69 -15.81
N LEU A 579 10.77 -6.84 -17.02
CA LEU A 579 11.47 -7.42 -18.15
C LEU A 579 12.07 -6.32 -19.03
N GLU A 580 13.36 -6.43 -19.30
CA GLU A 580 14.09 -5.64 -20.29
C GLU A 580 14.50 -6.51 -21.49
N PRO A 581 14.63 -5.94 -22.70
CA PRO A 581 15.06 -6.71 -23.88
C PRO A 581 16.38 -7.47 -23.64
N GLY A 582 16.34 -8.79 -23.77
CA GLY A 582 17.45 -9.69 -23.44
C GLY A 582 17.22 -10.49 -22.16
N ASP A 583 16.24 -10.12 -21.34
CA ASP A 583 15.87 -10.89 -20.16
C ASP A 583 15.29 -12.25 -20.54
N VAL A 584 15.58 -13.25 -19.73
CA VAL A 584 15.07 -14.60 -19.94
C VAL A 584 14.11 -14.94 -18.80
N PHE A 585 12.98 -15.56 -19.13
CA PHE A 585 12.01 -15.99 -18.13
C PHE A 585 11.50 -17.40 -18.46
N VAL A 586 10.94 -18.07 -17.45
CA VAL A 586 10.36 -19.41 -17.58
C VAL A 586 8.85 -19.30 -17.77
N LEU A 587 8.34 -19.92 -18.83
CA LEU A 587 6.91 -20.05 -19.06
C LEU A 587 6.57 -21.47 -19.50
N GLY A 588 5.65 -22.13 -18.79
CA GLY A 588 5.30 -23.53 -19.06
C GLY A 588 6.50 -24.49 -18.98
N GLY A 589 7.50 -24.18 -18.15
CA GLY A 589 8.72 -24.99 -17.98
C GLY A 589 9.76 -24.84 -19.09
N SER A 590 9.61 -23.89 -20.01
CA SER A 590 10.59 -23.59 -21.07
C SER A 590 11.13 -22.16 -20.92
N ASN A 591 12.38 -21.94 -21.32
CA ASN A 591 13.05 -20.63 -21.23
C ASN A 591 12.83 -19.80 -22.50
N PHE A 592 12.51 -18.53 -22.29
CA PHE A 592 12.22 -17.58 -23.35
C PHE A 592 12.96 -16.27 -23.09
N GLU A 593 13.72 -15.80 -24.08
CA GLU A 593 14.36 -14.49 -24.06
C GLU A 593 13.36 -13.43 -24.56
N TYR A 594 13.01 -12.50 -23.69
CA TYR A 594 12.21 -11.32 -23.97
C TYR A 594 12.91 -10.44 -25.00
N ARG A 595 12.17 -10.07 -26.05
CA ARG A 595 12.70 -9.18 -27.11
C ARG A 595 12.02 -7.83 -27.09
N TYR A 596 10.69 -7.84 -27.20
CA TYR A 596 9.88 -6.65 -27.20
C TYR A 596 8.41 -7.03 -27.02
N ARG A 597 7.63 -6.06 -26.56
CA ARG A 597 6.18 -6.10 -26.57
C ARG A 597 5.63 -5.37 -27.78
N ARG A 598 4.47 -5.81 -28.27
CA ARG A 598 3.67 -5.06 -29.26
C ARG A 598 2.19 -5.25 -28.97
N GLY A 599 1.54 -4.22 -28.45
CA GLY A 599 0.14 -4.30 -28.02
C GLY A 599 -0.04 -5.33 -26.89
N SER A 600 -0.94 -6.29 -27.09
CA SER A 600 -1.22 -7.36 -26.13
C SER A 600 -0.36 -8.62 -26.33
N LYS A 601 0.62 -8.57 -27.25
CA LYS A 601 1.54 -9.68 -27.50
C LYS A 601 2.94 -9.36 -27.02
N VAL A 602 3.57 -10.32 -26.38
CA VAL A 602 4.97 -10.31 -25.98
C VAL A 602 5.73 -11.24 -26.90
N TYR A 603 6.74 -10.71 -27.59
CA TYR A 603 7.54 -11.48 -28.53
C TYR A 603 8.82 -11.96 -27.87
N VAL A 604 9.04 -13.27 -27.95
CA VAL A 604 10.18 -13.95 -27.34
C VAL A 604 10.91 -14.85 -28.32
N ASP A 605 12.17 -15.12 -28.03
CA ASP A 605 12.92 -16.20 -28.69
C ASP A 605 13.09 -17.36 -27.71
N ARG A 606 12.91 -18.60 -28.17
CA ARG A 606 13.28 -19.77 -27.37
C ARG A 606 14.78 -19.73 -27.16
N THR A 607 15.20 -19.88 -25.90
CA THR A 607 16.61 -19.84 -25.56
C THR A 607 16.95 -20.98 -24.62
N SER A 608 18.22 -21.41 -24.64
CA SER A 608 18.79 -22.23 -23.58
C SER A 608 19.50 -21.38 -22.52
N ALA A 609 19.50 -20.05 -22.70
CA ALA A 609 20.04 -19.12 -21.72
C ALA A 609 19.22 -19.13 -20.42
N ARG A 610 19.86 -18.59 -19.38
CA ARG A 610 19.45 -18.60 -17.98
C ARG A 610 18.35 -17.58 -17.70
N PRO A 611 17.19 -17.96 -17.12
CA PRO A 611 16.11 -17.06 -16.71
C PRO A 611 16.49 -15.84 -15.84
N THR A 612 16.98 -14.74 -16.39
CA THR A 612 17.35 -13.54 -15.62
C THR A 612 16.24 -12.95 -14.72
N VAL A 613 14.96 -13.31 -14.92
CA VAL A 613 13.84 -12.83 -14.10
C VAL A 613 13.06 -14.00 -13.45
N PRO A 614 12.83 -14.00 -12.12
CA PRO A 614 12.11 -15.08 -11.42
C PRO A 614 10.65 -15.20 -11.87
N SER A 615 10.07 -16.41 -11.88
CA SER A 615 8.71 -16.67 -12.41
C SER A 615 7.52 -16.20 -11.54
N TRP A 616 7.76 -15.66 -10.33
CA TRP A 616 6.71 -15.36 -9.32
C TRP A 616 6.75 -13.93 -8.77
N TYR A 617 7.15 -12.97 -9.61
CA TYR A 617 7.51 -11.60 -9.17
C TYR A 617 6.30 -10.66 -8.97
N SER A 618 5.19 -10.85 -9.67
CA SER A 618 4.05 -9.92 -9.75
C SER A 618 3.16 -9.82 -8.49
N GLU A 619 3.32 -10.70 -7.50
CA GLU A 619 2.44 -10.76 -6.31
C GLU A 619 3.16 -10.47 -4.98
N ARG A 620 4.45 -10.11 -4.97
CA ARG A 620 5.20 -9.88 -3.71
C ARG A 620 5.02 -8.45 -3.20
N LEU A 621 4.69 -8.31 -1.92
CA LEU A 621 4.67 -7.03 -1.22
C LEU A 621 6.11 -6.49 -1.11
N PRO A 622 6.35 -5.18 -1.32
CA PRO A 622 7.66 -4.57 -1.10
C PRO A 622 7.88 -4.34 0.39
N LEU A 623 9.12 -4.50 0.85
CA LEU A 623 9.54 -4.09 2.19
C LEU A 623 9.35 -2.57 2.36
N SER A 624 8.78 -2.17 3.49
CA SER A 624 8.67 -0.77 3.91
C SER A 624 10.07 -0.14 4.11
N TYR A 625 10.23 1.10 3.64
CA TYR A 625 11.48 1.87 3.78
C TYR A 625 11.86 2.05 5.27
N ASP A 626 10.90 2.39 6.12
CA ASP A 626 11.16 2.64 7.54
C ASP A 626 11.56 1.36 8.29
N LEU A 627 10.86 0.25 8.04
CA LEU A 627 11.27 -1.06 8.58
C LEU A 627 12.66 -1.45 8.06
N GLY A 628 12.96 -1.14 6.80
CA GLY A 628 14.28 -1.30 6.21
C GLY A 628 15.38 -0.59 6.97
N LYS A 629 15.15 0.67 7.38
CA LYS A 629 16.06 1.45 8.24
C LYS A 629 16.24 0.82 9.61
N GLU A 630 15.19 0.29 10.21
CA GLU A 630 15.31 -0.44 11.49
C GLU A 630 16.09 -1.76 11.34
N VAL A 631 15.98 -2.45 10.19
CA VAL A 631 16.82 -3.63 9.88
C VAL A 631 18.29 -3.25 9.76
N LEU A 632 18.61 -2.12 9.12
CA LEU A 632 19.97 -1.59 9.03
C LEU A 632 20.55 -1.24 10.41
N ARG A 633 19.74 -0.65 11.31
CA ARG A 633 20.13 -0.40 12.71
C ARG A 633 20.38 -1.69 13.47
N PHE A 634 19.49 -2.67 13.36
CA PHE A 634 19.67 -4.00 13.95
C PHE A 634 20.96 -4.66 13.44
N GLN A 635 21.29 -4.50 12.16
CA GLN A 635 22.54 -5.00 11.57
C GLN A 635 23.77 -4.33 12.19
N ARG A 636 23.73 -3.02 12.50
CA ARG A 636 24.79 -2.36 13.29
C ARG A 636 24.89 -2.98 14.68
N GLU A 637 23.77 -3.03 15.40
CA GLU A 637 23.72 -3.52 16.78
C GLU A 637 24.25 -4.96 16.91
N ILE A 638 23.89 -5.86 15.99
CA ILE A 638 24.38 -7.24 16.06
C ILE A 638 25.87 -7.35 15.73
N VAL A 639 26.40 -6.50 14.85
CA VAL A 639 27.84 -6.42 14.57
C VAL A 639 28.58 -5.94 15.82
N ASP A 640 28.10 -4.88 16.47
CA ASP A 640 28.69 -4.35 17.71
C ASP A 640 28.71 -5.42 18.82
N GLN A 641 27.62 -6.19 18.96
CA GLN A 641 27.54 -7.31 19.92
C GLN A 641 28.58 -8.41 19.63
N TYR A 642 28.94 -8.63 18.36
CA TYR A 642 30.00 -9.56 17.98
C TYR A 642 31.41 -9.00 18.18
N GLU A 643 31.59 -7.68 18.11
CA GLU A 643 32.87 -7.03 18.40
C GLU A 643 33.16 -6.98 19.91
N ASP A 644 32.12 -6.73 20.72
CA ASP A 644 32.22 -6.64 22.19
C ASP A 644 32.16 -8.00 22.90
N GLY A 645 31.61 -9.03 22.24
CA GLY A 645 31.23 -10.30 22.86
C GLY A 645 31.57 -11.54 22.03
N ASP A 646 30.88 -12.63 22.34
CA ASP A 646 30.93 -13.88 21.58
C ASP A 646 29.52 -14.29 21.12
N ALA A 647 29.44 -15.38 20.36
CA ALA A 647 28.15 -15.90 19.88
C ALA A 647 27.16 -16.24 21.03
N ALA A 648 27.62 -16.48 22.26
CA ALA A 648 26.73 -16.70 23.40
C ALA A 648 26.11 -15.39 23.91
N ALA A 649 26.88 -14.30 23.93
CA ALA A 649 26.38 -12.96 24.25
C ALA A 649 25.31 -12.51 23.23
N VAL A 650 25.59 -12.66 21.93
CA VAL A 650 24.63 -12.33 20.86
C VAL A 650 23.33 -13.14 21.01
N ARG A 651 23.43 -14.45 21.27
CA ARG A 651 22.24 -15.28 21.52
C ARG A 651 21.50 -14.90 22.81
N HIS A 652 22.15 -14.28 23.79
CA HIS A 652 21.46 -13.81 24.99
C HIS A 652 20.67 -12.55 24.67
N TRP A 653 21.28 -11.59 23.98
CA TRP A 653 20.62 -10.36 23.51
C TRP A 653 19.43 -10.65 22.58
N LEU A 654 19.58 -11.56 21.61
CA LEU A 654 18.49 -11.97 20.71
C LEU A 654 17.29 -12.61 21.45
N ARG A 655 17.43 -13.07 22.69
CA ARG A 655 16.29 -13.59 23.48
C ARG A 655 15.43 -12.49 24.11
N GLU A 656 15.86 -11.24 24.02
CA GLU A 656 15.04 -10.06 24.38
C GLU A 656 14.05 -9.68 23.26
N PHE A 657 14.16 -10.35 22.10
CA PHE A 657 13.23 -10.27 21.00
C PHE A 657 12.19 -11.42 21.13
N PRO A 658 10.99 -11.25 20.57
CA PRO A 658 9.94 -12.28 20.58
C PRO A 658 10.23 -13.44 19.61
N LEU A 659 11.29 -14.21 19.88
CA LEU A 659 11.82 -15.27 19.01
C LEU A 659 11.80 -16.63 19.69
N ASP A 660 11.61 -17.70 18.90
CA ASP A 660 11.93 -19.05 19.35
C ASP A 660 13.44 -19.36 19.29
N ASP A 661 13.87 -20.43 19.96
CA ASP A 661 15.29 -20.75 20.09
C ASP A 661 15.94 -21.17 18.75
N ASP A 662 15.17 -21.73 17.81
CA ASP A 662 15.64 -22.02 16.45
C ASP A 662 15.91 -20.72 15.69
N SER A 663 15.04 -19.71 15.78
CA SER A 663 15.24 -18.39 15.19
C SER A 663 16.46 -17.68 15.75
N VAL A 664 16.64 -17.69 17.08
CA VAL A 664 17.82 -17.11 17.76
C VAL A 664 19.12 -17.73 17.23
N ARG A 665 19.18 -19.06 17.12
CA ARG A 665 20.37 -19.76 16.62
C ARG A 665 20.62 -19.48 15.14
N ALA A 666 19.56 -19.48 14.34
CA ALA A 666 19.65 -19.21 12.91
C ALA A 666 20.21 -17.81 12.64
N ILE A 667 19.64 -16.76 13.25
CA ILE A 667 20.09 -15.37 13.09
C ILE A 667 21.54 -15.21 13.55
N ALA A 668 21.87 -15.66 14.77
CA ALA A 668 23.23 -15.53 15.29
C ALA A 668 24.26 -16.14 14.33
N ARG A 669 23.98 -17.34 13.81
CA ARG A 669 24.89 -18.04 12.89
C ARG A 669 25.05 -17.34 11.54
N ILE A 670 24.02 -16.66 11.03
CA ILE A 670 24.10 -15.90 9.78
C ILE A 670 25.19 -14.82 9.89
N PHE A 671 25.12 -14.01 10.95
CA PHE A 671 26.07 -12.92 11.17
C PHE A 671 27.45 -13.43 11.60
N GLU A 672 27.51 -14.51 12.39
CA GLU A 672 28.80 -15.15 12.73
C GLU A 672 29.56 -15.56 11.46
N HIS A 673 28.89 -16.26 10.53
CA HIS A 673 29.52 -16.70 9.29
C HIS A 673 29.91 -15.52 8.40
N GLN A 674 29.05 -14.51 8.29
CA GLN A 674 29.32 -13.31 7.50
C GLN A 674 30.59 -12.59 8.00
N ILE A 675 30.63 -12.27 9.30
CA ILE A 675 31.73 -11.53 9.93
C ILE A 675 33.03 -12.32 9.86
N ARG A 676 32.98 -13.64 10.09
CA ARG A 676 34.18 -14.48 10.00
C ARG A 676 34.73 -14.60 8.57
N TYR A 677 33.86 -14.58 7.56
CA TYR A 677 34.24 -14.76 6.15
C TYR A 677 34.76 -13.46 5.52
N ALA A 678 34.00 -12.37 5.65
CA ALA A 678 34.23 -11.12 4.93
C ALA A 678 34.43 -9.90 5.83
N GLY A 679 34.53 -10.09 7.15
CA GLY A 679 34.72 -9.00 8.12
C GLY A 679 33.42 -8.25 8.46
N PRO A 680 33.39 -7.50 9.59
CA PRO A 680 32.24 -6.69 9.98
C PRO A 680 31.90 -5.59 8.96
N GLU A 681 32.89 -5.11 8.21
CA GLU A 681 32.75 -4.12 7.13
C GLU A 681 31.91 -4.60 5.95
N SER A 682 31.71 -5.92 5.81
CA SER A 682 30.87 -6.52 4.77
C SER A 682 29.37 -6.45 5.05
N VAL A 683 28.98 -6.02 6.25
CA VAL A 683 27.59 -5.88 6.65
C VAL A 683 27.17 -4.42 6.44
N SER A 684 26.12 -4.21 5.63
CA SER A 684 25.46 -2.90 5.55
C SER A 684 24.78 -2.55 6.87
N THR A 685 24.79 -1.27 7.21
CA THR A 685 24.18 -0.69 8.41
C THR A 685 23.54 0.64 8.07
N ASP A 686 22.93 1.31 9.04
CA ASP A 686 22.35 2.65 8.85
C ASP A 686 23.42 3.74 8.64
N GLU A 687 24.69 3.38 8.75
CA GLU A 687 25.86 4.23 8.50
C GLU A 687 26.78 3.67 7.40
N ARG A 688 26.40 2.56 6.75
CA ARG A 688 27.26 1.87 5.77
C ARG A 688 26.49 1.16 4.68
N LEU A 689 26.85 1.43 3.43
CA LEU A 689 26.42 0.69 2.25
C LEU A 689 27.55 -0.23 1.76
N ALA A 690 27.42 -1.54 1.99
CA ALA A 690 28.38 -2.54 1.54
C ALA A 690 28.09 -3.02 0.10
N ILE A 691 29.15 -3.14 -0.70
CA ILE A 691 29.12 -3.63 -2.08
C ILE A 691 30.08 -4.81 -2.19
N GLU A 692 29.59 -5.98 -2.59
CA GLU A 692 30.46 -7.11 -2.93
C GLU A 692 30.78 -7.10 -4.43
N VAL A 693 32.05 -7.29 -4.76
CA VAL A 693 32.54 -7.35 -6.13
C VAL A 693 33.00 -8.77 -6.43
N GLU A 694 32.12 -9.54 -7.05
CA GLU A 694 32.40 -10.90 -7.51
C GLU A 694 32.96 -10.87 -8.95
N ARG A 695 34.00 -11.66 -9.19
CA ARG A 695 34.54 -11.89 -10.54
C ARG A 695 34.27 -13.33 -10.94
N ASP A 696 33.14 -13.55 -11.59
CA ASP A 696 32.76 -14.86 -12.10
C ASP A 696 33.53 -15.15 -13.38
N HIS A 697 34.61 -15.91 -13.24
CA HIS A 697 35.45 -16.33 -14.36
C HIS A 697 34.80 -17.42 -15.22
N ASP A 698 33.84 -18.17 -14.67
CA ASP A 698 33.18 -19.27 -15.37
C ASP A 698 32.11 -18.72 -16.34
N GLU A 699 31.33 -17.73 -15.89
CA GLU A 699 30.35 -17.03 -16.72
C GLU A 699 30.91 -15.82 -17.46
N TYR A 700 32.17 -15.44 -17.17
CA TYR A 700 32.82 -14.25 -17.71
C TYR A 700 32.05 -12.96 -17.37
N GLU A 701 31.53 -12.88 -16.14
CA GLU A 701 30.79 -11.75 -15.61
C GLU A 701 31.52 -11.09 -14.43
N ARG A 702 31.32 -9.79 -14.27
CA ARG A 702 31.58 -9.09 -13.03
C ARG A 702 30.24 -8.72 -12.43
N ARG A 703 30.02 -9.12 -11.17
CA ARG A 703 28.79 -8.86 -10.43
C ARG A 703 29.09 -7.95 -9.25
N PHE A 704 28.21 -6.97 -9.05
CA PHE A 704 28.24 -6.05 -7.92
C PHE A 704 26.98 -6.28 -7.11
N HIS A 705 27.10 -6.94 -5.96
CA HIS A 705 25.98 -7.14 -5.04
C HIS A 705 25.94 -5.97 -4.06
N VAL A 706 24.99 -5.06 -4.25
CA VAL A 706 24.79 -3.89 -3.39
C VAL A 706 23.79 -4.28 -2.29
N HIS A 707 24.27 -4.31 -1.05
CA HIS A 707 23.45 -4.64 0.12
C HIS A 707 22.72 -3.39 0.60
N SER A 708 21.43 -3.31 0.30
CA SER A 708 20.60 -2.12 0.54
C SER A 708 19.23 -2.55 1.07
N ASN A 709 19.00 -2.32 2.36
CA ASN A 709 17.78 -2.77 3.05
C ASN A 709 16.63 -1.75 3.01
N TYR A 710 16.72 -0.68 2.21
CA TYR A 710 15.70 0.38 2.06
C TYR A 710 14.45 -0.06 1.28
N GLY A 711 14.30 -1.35 0.98
CA GLY A 711 13.14 -1.89 0.30
C GLY A 711 13.21 -1.82 -1.23
N ARG A 712 12.31 -2.56 -1.87
CA ARG A 712 12.40 -2.82 -3.32
C ARG A 712 12.16 -1.59 -4.18
N GLN A 713 11.29 -0.66 -3.79
CA GLN A 713 11.01 0.55 -4.58
C GLN A 713 12.27 1.41 -4.68
N PHE A 714 12.91 1.69 -3.54
CA PHE A 714 14.21 2.33 -3.47
C PHE A 714 15.26 1.58 -4.28
N ASN A 715 15.36 0.25 -4.12
CA ASN A 715 16.38 -0.55 -4.80
C ASN A 715 16.18 -0.59 -6.32
N ASP A 716 14.93 -0.62 -6.81
CA ASP A 716 14.63 -0.53 -8.24
C ASP A 716 15.03 0.84 -8.79
N GLY A 717 14.71 1.93 -8.09
CA GLY A 717 15.12 3.27 -8.46
C GLY A 717 16.64 3.43 -8.50
N LEU A 718 17.34 3.12 -7.40
CA LEU A 718 18.79 3.26 -7.31
C LEU A 718 19.51 2.37 -8.33
N SER A 719 19.08 1.12 -8.49
CA SER A 719 19.70 0.20 -9.44
C SER A 719 19.54 0.64 -10.90
N ARG A 720 18.39 1.21 -11.29
CA ARG A 720 18.18 1.80 -12.63
C ARG A 720 19.08 2.99 -12.88
N LEU A 721 19.20 3.90 -11.91
CA LEU A 721 20.11 5.03 -11.99
C LEU A 721 21.56 4.55 -12.19
N LEU A 722 22.00 3.59 -11.38
CA LEU A 722 23.35 3.04 -11.45
C LEU A 722 23.60 2.26 -12.74
N ALA A 723 22.62 1.48 -13.21
CA ALA A 723 22.73 0.75 -14.48
C ALA A 723 22.86 1.72 -15.66
N TYR A 724 22.06 2.79 -15.67
CA TYR A 724 22.16 3.85 -16.67
C TYR A 724 23.55 4.50 -16.69
N ARG A 725 24.06 4.88 -15.51
CA ARG A 725 25.41 5.42 -15.32
C ARG A 725 26.51 4.44 -15.77
N CYS A 726 26.42 3.18 -15.35
CA CYS A 726 27.37 2.12 -15.71
C CYS A 726 27.38 1.87 -17.23
N ALA A 727 26.21 1.86 -17.87
CA ALA A 727 26.09 1.68 -19.32
C ALA A 727 26.77 2.84 -20.07
N GLN A 728 26.61 4.08 -19.59
CA GLN A 728 27.29 5.27 -20.16
C GLN A 728 28.81 5.19 -20.05
N GLU A 729 29.36 4.74 -18.91
CA GLU A 729 30.81 4.65 -18.71
C GLU A 729 31.45 3.48 -19.45
N THR A 730 30.76 2.34 -19.54
CA THR A 730 31.34 1.09 -20.06
C THR A 730 31.01 0.82 -21.52
N ASN A 731 29.98 1.48 -22.06
CA ASN A 731 29.36 1.20 -23.36
C ASN A 731 29.07 -0.30 -23.53
N ALA A 732 28.51 -0.90 -22.48
CA ALA A 732 28.14 -2.31 -22.41
C ALA A 732 26.71 -2.47 -21.90
N ASN A 733 26.12 -3.63 -22.20
CA ASN A 733 24.84 -4.00 -21.61
C ASN A 733 25.08 -4.30 -20.13
N VAL A 734 24.27 -3.67 -19.30
CA VAL A 734 24.25 -3.85 -17.85
C VAL A 734 22.95 -4.54 -17.52
N THR A 735 23.00 -5.64 -16.76
CA THR A 735 21.81 -6.33 -16.27
C THR A 735 21.64 -6.07 -14.79
N VAL A 736 20.39 -6.04 -14.33
CA VAL A 736 20.03 -5.73 -12.95
C VAL A 736 19.09 -6.80 -12.41
N ALA A 737 19.33 -7.26 -11.19
CA ALA A 737 18.39 -8.07 -10.44
C ALA A 737 18.09 -7.38 -9.10
N VAL A 738 16.82 -7.15 -8.78
CA VAL A 738 16.39 -6.35 -7.61
C VAL A 738 15.68 -7.20 -6.56
N ALA A 739 16.00 -6.96 -5.30
CA ALA A 739 15.36 -7.54 -4.12
C ALA A 739 15.02 -6.46 -3.07
N ASP A 740 14.37 -6.86 -1.99
CA ASP A 740 14.06 -5.96 -0.87
C ASP A 740 15.31 -5.59 -0.05
N ASN A 741 16.30 -6.47 0.00
CA ASN A 741 17.55 -6.32 0.75
C ASN A 741 18.76 -5.90 -0.11
N GLY A 742 18.55 -5.59 -1.39
CA GLY A 742 19.60 -5.10 -2.27
C GLY A 742 19.34 -5.36 -3.73
N PHE A 743 20.38 -5.22 -4.54
CA PHE A 743 20.33 -5.54 -5.96
C PHE A 743 21.71 -5.98 -6.48
N THR A 744 21.71 -6.68 -7.60
CA THR A 744 22.92 -7.09 -8.31
C THR A 744 23.01 -6.35 -9.64
N ILE A 745 24.16 -5.73 -9.90
CA ILE A 745 24.52 -5.20 -11.22
C ILE A 745 25.53 -6.15 -11.86
N SER A 746 25.24 -6.66 -13.06
CA SER A 746 26.12 -7.58 -13.79
C SER A 746 26.54 -6.99 -15.14
N MET A 747 27.80 -7.24 -15.50
CA MET A 747 28.37 -6.84 -16.80
C MET A 747 29.52 -7.77 -17.22
N PRO A 748 29.93 -7.77 -18.50
CA PRO A 748 31.05 -8.60 -18.95
C PRO A 748 32.34 -8.32 -18.16
N LEU A 749 33.05 -9.37 -17.76
CA LEU A 749 34.21 -9.31 -16.84
C LEU A 749 35.33 -8.34 -17.29
N ASN A 750 35.47 -8.13 -18.60
CA ASN A 750 36.45 -7.22 -19.20
C ASN A 750 36.09 -5.73 -19.06
N ARG A 751 34.85 -5.40 -18.67
CA ARG A 751 34.42 -4.04 -18.38
C ARG A 751 34.83 -3.68 -16.97
N LYS A 752 35.48 -2.52 -16.83
CA LYS A 752 35.87 -1.95 -15.54
C LYS A 752 34.99 -0.73 -15.31
N VAL A 753 34.31 -0.73 -14.18
CA VAL A 753 33.50 0.37 -13.67
C VAL A 753 33.76 0.47 -12.18
N ASP A 754 33.66 1.68 -11.66
CA ASP A 754 33.75 1.97 -10.23
C ASP A 754 32.34 2.28 -9.70
N VAL A 755 31.59 1.24 -9.32
CA VAL A 755 30.21 1.42 -8.83
C VAL A 755 30.18 2.26 -7.55
N GLN A 756 31.17 2.07 -6.66
CA GLN A 756 31.31 2.88 -5.46
C GLN A 756 31.51 4.36 -5.83
N GLY A 757 32.46 4.66 -6.72
CA GLY A 757 32.69 6.03 -7.18
C GLY A 757 31.45 6.65 -7.84
N ILE A 758 30.68 5.88 -8.63
CA ILE A 758 29.42 6.36 -9.22
C ILE A 758 28.40 6.75 -8.14
N ILE A 759 28.26 5.94 -7.08
CA ILE A 759 27.34 6.23 -5.98
C ILE A 759 27.79 7.52 -5.25
N GLU A 760 29.07 7.62 -4.90
CA GLU A 760 29.65 8.76 -4.19
C GLU A 760 29.58 10.06 -5.02
N ASP A 761 29.77 9.98 -6.34
CA ASP A 761 29.77 11.13 -7.25
C ASP A 761 28.35 11.58 -7.68
N THR A 762 27.31 10.78 -7.43
CA THR A 762 25.94 11.12 -7.83
C THR A 762 25.34 12.15 -6.89
N ALA A 763 25.12 13.36 -7.39
CA ALA A 763 24.49 14.43 -6.62
C ALA A 763 22.97 14.23 -6.47
N PRO A 764 22.40 14.33 -5.25
CA PRO A 764 20.97 14.18 -4.99
C PRO A 764 20.10 15.03 -5.92
N GLU A 765 20.48 16.28 -6.16
CA GLU A 765 19.74 17.21 -7.01
C GLU A 765 19.67 16.79 -8.49
N ASN A 766 20.58 15.94 -8.96
CA ASN A 766 20.61 15.45 -10.34
C ASN A 766 19.87 14.10 -10.49
N THR A 767 19.56 13.42 -9.38
CA THR A 767 18.98 12.06 -9.36
C THR A 767 17.68 11.99 -10.15
N ARG A 768 16.82 13.00 -10.02
CA ARG A 768 15.54 13.07 -10.72
C ARG A 768 15.66 13.12 -12.24
N GLU A 769 16.58 13.93 -12.75
CA GLU A 769 16.83 14.05 -14.19
C GLU A 769 17.48 12.78 -14.75
N LEU A 770 18.40 12.17 -13.99
CA LEU A 770 19.02 10.90 -14.35
C LEU A 770 17.98 9.76 -14.42
N LEU A 771 17.11 9.65 -13.41
CA LEU A 771 16.03 8.66 -13.42
C LEU A 771 15.07 8.91 -14.59
N ARG A 772 14.68 10.17 -14.84
CA ARG A 772 13.85 10.50 -16.01
C ARG A 772 14.49 10.01 -17.31
N SER A 773 15.79 10.23 -17.47
CA SER A 773 16.56 9.79 -18.64
C SER A 773 16.67 8.26 -18.74
N SER A 774 16.74 7.56 -17.60
CA SER A 774 16.81 6.09 -17.55
C SER A 774 15.49 5.41 -17.97
N LEU A 775 14.37 6.13 -17.91
CA LEU A 775 13.05 5.61 -18.24
C LEU A 775 12.71 5.68 -19.74
N ASP A 776 13.47 6.43 -20.53
CA ASP A 776 13.22 6.61 -21.95
C ASP A 776 13.25 5.28 -22.70
N GLY A 777 12.16 4.97 -23.40
CA GLY A 777 12.01 3.74 -24.17
C GLY A 777 11.70 2.48 -23.36
N THR A 778 11.54 2.59 -22.03
CA THR A 778 11.17 1.45 -21.17
C THR A 778 9.69 1.08 -21.27
N ASP A 779 9.36 -0.19 -21.04
CA ASP A 779 7.96 -0.65 -20.97
C ASP A 779 7.22 -0.08 -19.74
N LEU A 780 7.96 0.21 -18.66
CA LEU A 780 7.46 0.89 -17.46
C LEU A 780 6.86 2.26 -17.82
N LEU A 781 7.60 3.07 -18.59
CA LEU A 781 7.12 4.37 -19.07
C LEU A 781 5.86 4.23 -19.93
N GLN A 782 5.85 3.29 -20.88
CA GLN A 782 4.71 3.07 -21.77
C GLN A 782 3.44 2.68 -21.00
N ARG A 783 3.59 1.83 -19.98
CA ARG A 783 2.49 1.39 -19.13
C ARG A 783 1.92 2.53 -18.31
N TYR A 784 2.75 3.25 -17.56
CA TYR A 784 2.27 4.34 -16.70
C TYR A 784 1.73 5.51 -17.51
N PHE A 785 2.25 5.73 -18.73
CA PHE A 785 1.62 6.66 -19.67
C PHE A 785 0.20 6.21 -20.05
N ARG A 786 -0.01 4.93 -20.38
CA ARG A 786 -1.37 4.42 -20.66
C ARG A 786 -2.29 4.63 -19.45
N ILE A 787 -1.82 4.28 -18.26
CA ILE A 787 -2.59 4.41 -17.03
C ILE A 787 -3.02 5.87 -16.83
N ASN A 788 -2.09 6.82 -16.92
CA ASN A 788 -2.36 8.24 -16.67
C ASN A 788 -3.10 8.92 -17.81
N ALA A 789 -2.90 8.49 -19.06
CA ALA A 789 -3.72 8.92 -20.20
C ALA A 789 -5.18 8.45 -20.06
N THR A 790 -5.40 7.25 -19.55
CA THR A 790 -6.75 6.76 -19.28
C THR A 790 -7.38 7.49 -18.08
N ARG A 791 -6.66 7.64 -16.96
CA ARG A 791 -7.13 8.37 -15.76
C ARG A 791 -7.40 9.84 -16.06
N SER A 792 -6.59 10.50 -16.89
CA SER A 792 -6.80 11.90 -17.28
C SER A 792 -7.84 12.10 -18.39
N LEU A 793 -8.56 11.03 -18.78
CA LEU A 793 -9.60 11.04 -19.81
C LEU A 793 -9.08 11.45 -21.21
N MET A 794 -7.79 11.23 -21.46
CA MET A 794 -7.16 11.32 -22.78
C MET A 794 -7.57 10.10 -23.62
N ILE A 795 -7.56 8.92 -22.99
CA ILE A 795 -8.03 7.65 -23.55
C ILE A 795 -9.32 7.26 -22.84
N LEU A 796 -10.44 7.27 -23.56
CA LEU A 796 -11.73 6.86 -23.00
C LEU A 796 -11.86 5.33 -23.05
N LYS A 797 -12.03 4.69 -21.88
CA LYS A 797 -12.38 3.27 -21.74
C LYS A 797 -13.75 2.98 -22.35
N ARG A 798 -14.75 3.79 -22.01
CA ARG A 798 -16.13 3.63 -22.48
C ARG A 798 -16.58 4.86 -23.26
N TYR A 799 -17.03 4.65 -24.49
CA TYR A 799 -17.51 5.72 -25.36
C TYR A 799 -18.63 5.24 -26.29
N LYS A 800 -19.78 5.94 -26.27
CA LYS A 800 -20.96 5.65 -27.13
C LYS A 800 -21.43 4.18 -27.09
N GLY A 801 -21.37 3.55 -25.91
CA GLY A 801 -21.77 2.15 -25.72
C GLY A 801 -20.71 1.12 -26.14
N TYR A 802 -19.55 1.57 -26.61
CA TYR A 802 -18.37 0.73 -26.84
C TYR A 802 -17.45 0.78 -25.63
N GLU A 803 -16.92 -0.38 -25.23
CA GLU A 803 -15.92 -0.52 -24.18
C GLU A 803 -14.61 -1.02 -24.80
N LYS A 804 -13.55 -0.22 -24.70
CA LYS A 804 -12.22 -0.58 -25.15
C LYS A 804 -11.62 -1.59 -24.19
N SER A 805 -11.22 -2.73 -24.74
CA SER A 805 -10.34 -3.67 -24.06
C SER A 805 -9.01 -3.02 -23.67
N ALA A 806 -8.34 -3.55 -22.65
CA ALA A 806 -7.04 -3.02 -22.22
C ALA A 806 -5.99 -3.09 -23.35
N SER A 807 -6.05 -4.09 -24.22
CA SER A 807 -5.25 -4.21 -25.44
C SER A 807 -5.45 -3.03 -26.41
N GLU A 808 -6.70 -2.58 -26.61
CA GLU A 808 -7.00 -1.42 -27.46
C GLU A 808 -6.57 -0.10 -26.81
N GLN A 809 -6.65 -0.02 -25.48
CA GLN A 809 -6.11 1.10 -24.73
C GLN A 809 -4.58 1.18 -24.89
N GLN A 810 -3.88 0.05 -24.84
CA GLN A 810 -2.43 -0.04 -25.07
C GLN A 810 -2.05 0.45 -26.47
N VAL A 811 -2.70 -0.04 -27.53
CA VAL A 811 -2.42 0.41 -28.90
C VAL A 811 -2.68 1.91 -29.06
N SER A 812 -3.75 2.43 -28.44
CA SER A 812 -4.03 3.87 -28.43
C SER A 812 -2.91 4.65 -27.74
N SER A 813 -2.41 4.15 -26.61
CA SER A 813 -1.33 4.75 -25.83
C SER A 813 -0.01 4.79 -26.59
N GLU A 814 0.41 3.68 -27.21
CA GLU A 814 1.65 3.60 -28.01
C GLU A 814 1.67 4.63 -29.15
N MET A 815 0.52 4.86 -29.81
CA MET A 815 0.39 5.87 -30.87
C MET A 815 0.43 7.32 -30.37
N LEU A 816 0.12 7.53 -29.08
CA LEU A 816 0.05 8.84 -28.45
C LEU A 816 1.33 9.20 -27.70
N LEU A 817 2.08 8.21 -27.18
CA LEU A 817 3.24 8.46 -26.33
C LEU A 817 4.30 9.33 -27.01
N GLY A 818 4.77 8.94 -28.19
CA GLY A 818 5.78 9.73 -28.92
C GLY A 818 5.30 11.15 -29.23
N PHE A 819 4.02 11.30 -29.61
CA PHE A 819 3.43 12.63 -29.82
C PHE A 819 3.35 13.43 -28.52
N ALA A 820 3.00 12.80 -27.40
CA ALA A 820 2.88 13.46 -26.09
C ALA A 820 4.24 13.86 -25.52
N GLN A 821 5.30 13.08 -25.78
CA GLN A 821 6.68 13.42 -25.40
C GLN A 821 7.22 14.63 -26.17
N ASP A 822 6.75 14.86 -27.40
CA ASP A 822 7.11 16.04 -28.20
C ASP A 822 6.41 17.33 -27.72
N LEU A 823 5.38 17.22 -26.87
CA LEU A 823 4.65 18.37 -26.33
C LEU A 823 5.37 18.94 -25.09
N GLU A 824 5.77 20.20 -25.18
CA GLU A 824 6.41 20.91 -24.08
C GLU A 824 5.48 21.02 -22.86
N ASN A 825 5.99 20.60 -21.69
CA ASN A 825 5.28 20.65 -20.41
C ASN A 825 3.88 20.02 -20.49
N PHE A 826 3.71 18.87 -21.14
CA PHE A 826 2.41 18.24 -21.23
C PHE A 826 2.00 17.55 -19.92
N ALA A 827 0.90 18.00 -19.31
CA ALA A 827 0.45 17.58 -17.97
C ALA A 827 0.39 16.05 -17.79
N VAL A 828 -0.04 15.29 -18.80
CA VAL A 828 -0.15 13.82 -18.70
C VAL A 828 1.21 13.13 -18.69
N ILE A 829 2.21 13.67 -19.39
CA ILE A 829 3.57 13.11 -19.42
C ILE A 829 4.33 13.45 -18.14
N GLU A 830 4.23 14.70 -17.67
CA GLU A 830 4.84 15.09 -16.39
C GLU A 830 4.29 14.26 -15.23
N GLU A 831 2.99 14.01 -15.26
CA GLU A 831 2.30 13.11 -14.34
C GLU A 831 2.78 11.66 -14.42
N THR A 832 3.04 11.15 -15.62
CA THR A 832 3.64 9.82 -15.80
C THR A 832 5.03 9.74 -15.18
N TYR A 833 5.90 10.72 -15.42
CA TYR A 833 7.22 10.73 -14.80
C TYR A 833 7.14 10.89 -13.28
N ARG A 834 6.24 11.76 -12.80
CA ARG A 834 6.03 11.98 -11.36
C ARG A 834 5.55 10.70 -10.67
N GLU A 835 4.56 9.99 -11.20
CA GLU A 835 4.09 8.72 -10.59
C GLU A 835 5.15 7.62 -10.62
N ILE A 836 5.97 7.50 -11.67
CA ILE A 836 7.04 6.49 -11.69
C ILE A 836 8.13 6.87 -10.68
N ILE A 837 8.66 8.10 -10.77
CA ILE A 837 9.83 8.51 -10.00
C ILE A 837 9.50 8.66 -8.51
N GLU A 838 8.35 9.23 -8.17
CA GLU A 838 7.93 9.39 -6.77
C GLU A 838 7.25 8.13 -6.23
N ASP A 839 6.18 7.65 -6.88
CA ASP A 839 5.31 6.61 -6.29
C ASP A 839 5.79 5.17 -6.55
N LYS A 840 6.84 4.95 -7.37
CA LYS A 840 7.35 3.59 -7.71
C LYS A 840 8.84 3.40 -7.45
N LEU A 841 9.64 4.45 -7.57
CA LEU A 841 11.10 4.38 -7.47
C LEU A 841 11.66 5.08 -6.23
N ASP A 842 10.81 5.59 -5.33
CA ASP A 842 11.19 6.23 -4.06
C ASP A 842 12.36 7.22 -4.20
N ILE A 843 12.17 8.22 -5.06
CA ILE A 843 13.17 9.27 -5.27
C ILE A 843 13.55 9.99 -3.98
N VAL A 844 12.60 10.16 -3.05
CA VAL A 844 12.83 10.89 -1.80
C VAL A 844 13.80 10.12 -0.92
N GLY A 845 13.61 8.82 -0.74
CA GLY A 845 14.56 7.96 -0.05
C GLY A 845 15.92 7.95 -0.74
N ILE A 846 15.97 7.85 -2.08
CA ILE A 846 17.23 7.86 -2.83
C ILE A 846 18.00 9.18 -2.62
N GLU A 847 17.33 10.33 -2.70
CA GLU A 847 17.93 11.64 -2.46
C GLU A 847 18.42 11.78 -1.00
N GLU A 848 17.67 11.24 -0.02
CA GLU A 848 18.08 11.21 1.40
C GLU A 848 19.39 10.43 1.58
N VAL A 849 19.45 9.20 1.05
CA VAL A 849 20.60 8.30 1.20
C VAL A 849 21.82 8.82 0.45
N LEU A 850 21.68 9.25 -0.82
CA LEU A 850 22.78 9.85 -1.57
C LEU A 850 23.28 11.14 -0.89
N GLY A 851 22.37 11.94 -0.33
CA GLY A 851 22.73 13.13 0.44
C GLY A 851 23.50 12.80 1.72
N ALA A 852 23.12 11.72 2.41
CA ALA A 852 23.83 11.22 3.58
C ALA A 852 25.24 10.70 3.22
N ILE A 853 25.39 10.00 2.09
CA ILE A 853 26.69 9.58 1.56
C ILE A 853 27.58 10.79 1.28
N GLN A 854 27.06 11.82 0.60
CA GLN A 854 27.82 13.04 0.31
C GLN A 854 28.28 13.82 1.54
N ARG A 855 27.50 13.79 2.63
CA ARG A 855 27.87 14.40 3.90
C ARG A 855 28.88 13.56 4.71
N GLY A 856 29.07 12.30 4.35
CA GLY A 856 29.87 11.32 5.10
C GLY A 856 29.12 10.73 6.30
N ASP A 857 27.78 10.78 6.30
CA ASP A 857 26.94 10.13 7.31
C ASP A 857 26.78 8.62 7.01
N ILE A 858 26.89 8.23 5.73
CA ILE A 858 26.86 6.84 5.27
C ILE A 858 28.13 6.57 4.44
N ASP A 859 28.94 5.61 4.87
CA ASP A 859 30.12 5.16 4.14
C ASP A 859 29.74 4.15 3.05
N VAL A 860 30.31 4.28 1.85
CA VAL A 860 30.21 3.26 0.80
C VAL A 860 31.48 2.42 0.81
N VAL A 861 31.35 1.09 0.92
CA VAL A 861 32.51 0.20 1.04
C VAL A 861 32.41 -0.95 0.06
N SER A 862 33.44 -1.13 -0.78
CA SER A 862 33.54 -2.25 -1.73
C SER A 862 34.45 -3.36 -1.24
N HIS A 863 33.97 -4.60 -1.33
CA HIS A 863 34.68 -5.81 -0.90
C HIS A 863 34.85 -6.77 -2.08
N PRO A 864 36.09 -7.05 -2.54
CA PRO A 864 36.31 -8.10 -3.51
C PRO A 864 36.11 -9.47 -2.86
N VAL A 865 35.31 -10.32 -3.49
CA VAL A 865 35.03 -11.67 -2.99
C VAL A 865 35.23 -12.69 -4.11
N ASP A 866 35.73 -13.88 -3.76
CA ASP A 866 35.89 -14.99 -4.69
C ASP A 866 34.59 -15.81 -4.85
N SER A 867 33.68 -15.71 -3.88
CA SER A 867 32.33 -16.26 -3.90
C SER A 867 31.37 -15.31 -3.16
N PRO A 868 30.07 -15.28 -3.49
CA PRO A 868 29.11 -14.44 -2.78
C PRO A 868 29.12 -14.76 -1.28
N THR A 869 28.97 -13.76 -0.42
CA THR A 869 28.98 -13.99 1.04
C THR A 869 27.63 -14.56 1.54
N PRO A 870 27.56 -15.07 2.79
CA PRO A 870 26.30 -15.55 3.38
C PRO A 870 25.12 -14.57 3.31
N ARG A 871 25.35 -13.25 3.27
CA ARG A 871 24.33 -12.21 3.07
C ARG A 871 24.00 -11.98 1.59
N ALA A 872 24.94 -12.19 0.68
CA ALA A 872 24.72 -12.01 -0.76
C ALA A 872 24.09 -13.22 -1.45
N PHE A 873 23.98 -14.37 -0.79
CA PHE A 873 23.41 -15.59 -1.38
C PHE A 873 22.06 -15.36 -2.07
N GLY A 874 21.12 -14.62 -1.46
CA GLY A 874 19.82 -14.32 -2.08
C GLY A 874 19.95 -13.43 -3.32
N LEU A 875 20.82 -12.42 -3.29
CA LEU A 875 21.10 -11.54 -4.44
C LEU A 875 21.82 -12.27 -5.58
N ALA A 876 22.71 -13.20 -5.22
CA ALA A 876 23.44 -14.04 -6.15
C ALA A 876 22.54 -15.09 -6.80
N THR A 877 21.62 -15.73 -6.07
CA THR A 877 20.67 -16.69 -6.67
C THR A 877 19.69 -16.02 -7.63
N LEU A 878 19.30 -14.77 -7.37
CA LEU A 878 18.48 -13.98 -8.31
C LEU A 878 19.18 -13.75 -9.65
N SER A 879 20.50 -13.63 -9.65
CA SER A 879 21.31 -13.42 -10.86
C SER A 879 21.80 -14.73 -11.49
N ALA A 880 21.98 -15.80 -10.69
CA ALA A 880 22.61 -17.06 -11.10
C ALA A 880 21.74 -17.96 -11.98
N SER A 881 20.44 -17.77 -12.06
CA SER A 881 19.78 -17.86 -13.37
C SER A 881 19.52 -19.23 -14.02
N ASP A 882 20.25 -20.28 -13.64
CA ASP A 882 20.34 -21.55 -14.35
C ASP A 882 19.24 -22.47 -13.83
N VAL A 883 18.09 -22.53 -14.50
CA VAL A 883 17.06 -23.59 -14.34
C VAL A 883 16.78 -23.97 -12.88
N VAL A 884 15.93 -23.23 -12.17
CA VAL A 884 15.71 -23.55 -10.76
C VAL A 884 14.30 -24.06 -10.51
N LEU A 885 14.14 -25.38 -10.62
CA LEU A 885 13.21 -26.08 -9.73
C LEU A 885 13.66 -25.77 -8.30
N ALA A 886 12.74 -25.64 -7.34
CA ALA A 886 13.10 -25.36 -5.94
C ALA A 886 14.24 -26.25 -5.42
N GLU A 887 14.38 -27.49 -5.88
CA GLU A 887 15.46 -28.40 -5.50
C GLU A 887 16.88 -27.87 -5.86
N ASP A 888 17.05 -27.13 -6.95
CA ASP A 888 18.36 -26.66 -7.45
C ASP A 888 18.84 -25.36 -6.78
N GLU A 889 17.94 -24.46 -6.33
CA GLU A 889 18.32 -23.23 -5.60
C GLU A 889 18.96 -23.61 -4.26
N SER A 890 18.46 -24.67 -3.63
CA SER A 890 19.09 -25.18 -2.41
C SER A 890 20.47 -25.74 -2.67
N ALA A 891 20.68 -26.40 -3.81
CA ALA A 891 22.00 -26.91 -4.17
C ALA A 891 22.99 -25.75 -4.45
N VAL A 892 22.54 -24.69 -5.12
CA VAL A 892 23.35 -23.48 -5.34
C VAL A 892 23.68 -22.79 -4.02
N LEU A 893 22.69 -22.55 -3.15
CA LEU A 893 22.88 -21.99 -1.81
C LEU A 893 23.85 -22.83 -0.97
N GLN A 894 23.71 -24.16 -1.01
CA GLN A 894 24.62 -25.08 -0.33
C GLN A 894 26.03 -25.00 -0.93
N SER A 895 26.18 -24.90 -2.25
CA SER A 895 27.50 -24.78 -2.89
C SER A 895 28.22 -23.47 -2.54
N PHE A 896 27.49 -22.35 -2.44
CA PHE A 896 28.07 -21.09 -1.98
C PHE A 896 28.49 -21.20 -0.52
N HIS A 897 27.63 -21.77 0.33
CA HIS A 897 27.92 -21.95 1.74
C HIS A 897 29.07 -22.93 1.99
N GLU A 898 29.17 -24.02 1.23
CA GLU A 898 30.29 -24.97 1.30
C GLU A 898 31.62 -24.30 0.95
N ARG A 899 31.67 -23.41 -0.06
CA ARG A 899 32.86 -22.61 -0.38
C ARG A 899 33.27 -21.70 0.78
N VAL A 900 32.30 -20.97 1.34
CA VAL A 900 32.51 -20.12 2.53
C VAL A 900 33.05 -20.95 3.70
N MET A 901 32.47 -22.10 4.00
CA MET A 901 32.91 -22.96 5.10
C MET A 901 34.31 -23.55 4.87
N GLN A 902 34.64 -23.94 3.63
CA GLN A 902 35.97 -24.43 3.28
C GLN A 902 37.05 -23.38 3.53
N GLU A 903 36.80 -22.12 3.20
CA GLU A 903 37.72 -21.02 3.49
C GLU A 903 37.85 -20.76 5.00
N LEU A 904 36.74 -20.80 5.73
CA LEU A 904 36.72 -20.62 7.19
C LEU A 904 37.48 -21.73 7.94
N ASP A 905 37.45 -22.96 7.44
CA ASP A 905 38.15 -24.11 8.02
C ASP A 905 39.64 -24.17 7.60
N HIS A 906 40.03 -23.47 6.52
CA HIS A 906 41.39 -23.45 5.97
C HIS A 906 41.91 -22.04 5.62
N PRO A 907 42.06 -21.12 6.60
CA PRO A 907 42.40 -19.71 6.35
C PRO A 907 43.80 -19.47 5.72
N ASP A 908 44.67 -20.48 5.66
CA ASP A 908 46.08 -20.38 5.24
C ASP A 908 46.41 -21.04 3.87
N ALA A 909 45.43 -21.53 3.11
CA ALA A 909 45.71 -22.28 1.88
C ALA A 909 46.04 -21.41 0.65
N ASP A 910 45.51 -20.18 0.53
CA ASP A 910 45.63 -19.41 -0.73
C ASP A 910 46.20 -17.97 -0.63
N ARG A 911 46.64 -17.51 0.55
CA ARG A 911 47.39 -16.23 0.65
C ARG A 911 48.84 -16.31 0.13
N VAL A 912 49.26 -17.43 -0.47
CA VAL A 912 50.59 -17.63 -1.06
C VAL A 912 50.49 -17.81 -2.59
N SER A 913 49.92 -16.83 -3.31
CA SER A 913 50.14 -16.73 -4.77
C SER A 913 50.05 -15.30 -5.31
N GLY A 914 50.56 -14.32 -4.56
CA GLY A 914 50.58 -12.91 -4.97
C GLY A 914 51.95 -12.23 -4.84
N SER A 915 53.07 -12.94 -4.99
CA SER A 915 54.39 -12.30 -5.12
C SER A 915 54.98 -12.58 -6.50
N VAL A 916 54.56 -11.79 -7.49
CA VAL A 916 55.30 -11.68 -8.75
C VAL A 916 56.57 -10.91 -8.44
N GLY A 917 57.69 -11.64 -8.47
CA GLY A 917 59.01 -11.12 -8.19
C GLY A 917 59.41 -9.97 -9.10
N THR A 918 60.00 -8.95 -8.49
CA THR A 918 60.92 -8.03 -9.14
C THR A 918 62.14 -8.81 -9.65
N GLY A 919 62.35 -8.81 -10.96
CA GLY A 919 63.53 -9.39 -11.59
C GLY A 919 63.77 -8.79 -12.98
N GLU A 920 64.61 -7.74 -12.99
CA GLU A 920 65.31 -7.05 -14.10
C GLU A 920 64.55 -6.60 -15.37
#